data_AF-A0A9X2VSX6-F1
#
_entry.id   AF-A0A9X2VSX6-F1
#
_cell.length_a   1.000
_cell.length_b   1.000
_cell.length_c   1.000
_cell.angle_alpha   90.00
_cell.angle_beta   90.00
_cell.angle_gamma   90.00
#
_symmetry.space_group_name_H-M   'P 1'
#
loop_
_entity.id
_entity.type
_entity.pdbx_description
1 polymer ?
#
loop_
_entity_poly.entity_id
_entity_poly.type
_entity_poly.pdbx_seq_one_letter_code
_entity_poly.pdbx_strand_id
1 'polypeptide(L)'
;MSGPPPVWARALGASLLIASLLVPVPAKADIPAADYQQVQLAVGSAKLGEPMSFTVLPDRSVVHTARDGTVRVTNAAGNSTTVAAKLNVYTHDEEGLQGVVADPNFASNRYLYLYYSPRLSTPDGDAPTDGTEAQFAPFKGELYLSRIVLKTDNTLDLASEKIVLRVPNDRGQCCHVGGDLDFDAAGNLYLTTGDDTNPFVSDGYSPIDERTGRNPQFDAQRTSGNTNDLRGKVLRIKPQADGTYTIPSGNLFAPGTAQTRPEIYAMGFRNPFRMNVDKATGVVYLGDYGPDAGVTNANRGPSGQVEFDRITSAGNYGWPYCTGSNSTTETYNRFTFPSGPSGAKYDCATGPTNTSPRNTGLAKLPVPRAAWIKYAGDEGSPPEFGSGSESPMGGPVYRFNPNLNSTTKFPQSLDGKYFAGEYGRRWIKAIGVNADGSRGAIEAFPWSGTQVMDMNFGPEGALYVLDYGTGANDQALYRIDYKGNTPRPPTAKVAADKVSGAIPLTVAFSSAGSADPEGGALTYRWEFGDGGTSTAANPSHTYTTAGSYSPKLTVTDPTGLTGSASVLVTAGNTAPTVNLQLPGNGALFSFGDTVPFQVSASDPEDGPVDCARVKVTYLLGHDAHRHQITQKTGCSGTIPVPVDGEHDAAANIYGVFDAEYTDNAGLTSHGVSILQPRHRQGEHFGAQQGIQVADHATAEGGKTIGYTDNGDWISFTPYVLANAISVTARVSSGGPGGTLEVRAGSATGTLLGSMAVGNTGNWDTFVNVSTALTNRPSGSTTLFLVFKGVTGQGNLFDVDSVRFTTNGSRIEGESFTSTGGVEAAPHAPASGGATAGYINTGDWAGYSSVTTAGVRTFSASVSSAGTGGAIQIRSGSQTGTVLGSVAVPVTGGWETFQTVSTTLTGTATGPLFLTFTGPGAVGDSAFDVDYFTISG
;
A
#
# COMPACT_ATOMS: atom_id res chain seq x y z
N MET A 1 52.73 -79.40 26.67
CA MET A 1 53.52 -79.13 25.44
C MET A 1 52.53 -78.80 24.33
N SER A 2 52.53 -77.65 23.66
CA SER A 2 53.20 -76.34 23.92
C SER A 2 52.82 -75.36 22.80
N GLY A 3 52.46 -74.10 23.13
CA GLY A 3 52.45 -72.97 22.16
C GLY A 3 51.08 -72.30 21.89
N PRO A 4 50.97 -70.96 22.02
CA PRO A 4 49.83 -70.12 21.55
C PRO A 4 50.21 -69.29 20.28
N PRO A 5 49.42 -68.28 19.80
CA PRO A 5 47.96 -68.13 19.56
C PRO A 5 47.71 -67.89 18.02
N PRO A 6 47.13 -66.78 17.46
CA PRO A 6 45.87 -66.00 17.67
C PRO A 6 44.95 -65.86 16.40
N VAL A 7 43.94 -64.97 16.44
CA VAL A 7 43.33 -64.14 15.33
C VAL A 7 41.91 -64.45 14.74
N TRP A 8 40.96 -63.53 15.06
CA TRP A 8 39.82 -62.91 14.32
C TRP A 8 38.98 -63.63 13.23
N ALA A 9 37.63 -63.59 13.39
CA ALA A 9 36.64 -62.87 12.52
C ALA A 9 35.18 -63.39 12.73
N ARG A 10 34.16 -62.53 12.58
CA ARG A 10 32.72 -62.90 12.65
C ARG A 10 31.91 -62.27 11.51
N ALA A 11 31.17 -63.10 10.77
CA ALA A 11 30.16 -62.79 9.75
C ALA A 11 29.45 -64.14 9.40
N LEU A 12 28.23 -64.27 8.87
CA LEU A 12 27.08 -63.38 8.63
C LEU A 12 25.86 -64.32 8.49
N GLY A 13 24.62 -63.89 8.82
CA GLY A 13 23.45 -64.77 8.66
C GLY A 13 22.15 -64.14 9.16
N ALA A 14 21.50 -63.34 8.30
CA ALA A 14 20.23 -62.68 8.62
C ALA A 14 19.03 -63.60 8.37
N SER A 15 17.94 -63.36 9.09
CA SER A 15 16.59 -63.86 8.75
C SER A 15 15.58 -62.75 9.02
N LEU A 16 14.75 -62.45 8.03
CA LEU A 16 13.79 -61.35 8.06
C LEU A 16 12.65 -61.63 9.05
N LEU A 17 12.37 -60.65 9.93
CA LEU A 17 10.99 -60.39 10.37
C LEU A 17 10.50 -59.14 9.65
N ILE A 18 9.36 -59.25 8.97
CA ILE A 18 8.68 -58.10 8.35
C ILE A 18 7.91 -57.38 9.46
N ALA A 19 8.48 -56.30 9.98
CA ALA A 19 7.74 -55.34 10.78
C ALA A 19 6.92 -54.45 9.83
N SER A 20 5.59 -54.51 9.93
CA SER A 20 4.70 -53.62 9.19
C SER A 20 4.98 -52.18 9.58
N LEU A 21 5.49 -51.39 8.63
CA LEU A 21 5.57 -49.93 8.76
C LEU A 21 4.15 -49.38 8.83
N LEU A 22 3.66 -49.17 10.04
CA LEU A 22 2.59 -48.24 10.32
C LEU A 22 3.10 -46.84 9.95
N VAL A 23 2.87 -46.45 8.69
CA VAL A 23 2.97 -45.05 8.28
C VAL A 23 2.05 -44.26 9.22
N PRO A 24 2.54 -43.24 9.93
CA PRO A 24 1.67 -42.42 10.75
C PRO A 24 0.63 -41.79 9.83
N VAL A 25 -0.64 -42.12 10.06
CA VAL A 25 -1.75 -41.43 9.42
C VAL A 25 -1.57 -39.95 9.77
N PRO A 26 -1.54 -39.01 8.80
CA PRO A 26 -1.41 -37.60 9.12
C PRO A 26 -2.54 -37.23 10.07
N ALA A 27 -2.19 -36.51 11.14
CA ALA A 27 -3.19 -36.02 12.08
C ALA A 27 -4.28 -35.27 11.30
N LYS A 28 -5.55 -35.60 11.57
CA LYS A 28 -6.67 -34.90 10.95
C LYS A 28 -6.53 -33.42 11.31
N ALA A 29 -6.45 -32.53 10.33
CA ALA A 29 -6.46 -31.09 10.58
C ALA A 29 -7.73 -30.73 11.36
N ASP A 30 -7.63 -29.90 12.41
CA ASP A 30 -8.81 -29.54 13.21
C ASP A 30 -9.79 -28.64 12.43
N ILE A 31 -9.33 -28.10 11.28
CA ILE A 31 -10.08 -27.21 10.38
C ILE A 31 -10.01 -27.75 8.92
N PRO A 32 -10.78 -28.80 8.57
CA PRO A 32 -10.84 -29.27 7.18
C PRO A 32 -11.50 -28.23 6.28
N ALA A 33 -10.80 -27.73 5.25
CA ALA A 33 -11.35 -26.70 4.36
C ALA A 33 -12.70 -27.08 3.72
N ALA A 34 -12.91 -28.39 3.48
CA ALA A 34 -14.15 -28.92 2.94
C ALA A 34 -15.36 -28.84 3.89
N ASP A 35 -15.16 -28.58 5.19
CA ASP A 35 -16.22 -28.42 6.19
C ASP A 35 -16.82 -27.01 6.24
N TYR A 36 -16.24 -26.05 5.50
CA TYR A 36 -16.63 -24.64 5.49
C TYR A 36 -17.11 -24.19 4.10
N GLN A 37 -17.87 -23.09 4.08
CA GLN A 37 -18.29 -22.43 2.85
C GLN A 37 -18.21 -20.92 2.99
N GLN A 38 -17.49 -20.28 2.05
CA GLN A 38 -17.48 -18.83 1.89
C GLN A 38 -18.65 -18.37 1.01
N VAL A 39 -19.62 -17.67 1.60
CA VAL A 39 -20.82 -17.12 0.97
C VAL A 39 -20.62 -15.62 0.70
N GLN A 40 -20.69 -15.22 -0.56
CA GLN A 40 -20.50 -13.83 -1.00
C GLN A 40 -21.79 -13.01 -0.76
N LEU A 41 -21.73 -12.00 0.11
CA LEU A 41 -22.87 -11.12 0.46
C LEU A 41 -22.86 -9.79 -0.29
N ALA A 42 -21.69 -9.25 -0.60
CA ALA A 42 -21.53 -8.09 -1.47
C ALA A 42 -20.20 -8.20 -2.24
N VAL A 43 -20.10 -7.52 -3.38
CA VAL A 43 -18.88 -7.44 -4.18
C VAL A 43 -18.85 -6.14 -4.98
N GLY A 44 -17.65 -5.58 -5.17
CA GLY A 44 -17.36 -4.40 -5.98
C GLY A 44 -17.63 -3.06 -5.30
N SER A 45 -16.95 -2.02 -5.80
CA SER A 45 -16.97 -0.64 -5.31
C SER A 45 -18.39 -0.04 -5.28
N ALA A 46 -19.24 -0.38 -6.26
CA ALA A 46 -20.64 0.04 -6.27
C ALA A 46 -21.42 -0.39 -5.01
N LYS A 47 -21.06 -1.54 -4.41
CA LYS A 47 -21.67 -2.06 -3.18
C LYS A 47 -20.88 -1.73 -1.92
N LEU A 48 -19.56 -1.56 -1.99
CA LEU A 48 -18.69 -1.49 -0.80
C LEU A 48 -17.84 -0.22 -0.69
N GLY A 49 -17.60 0.51 -1.79
CA GLY A 49 -16.64 1.61 -1.83
C GLY A 49 -15.21 1.12 -1.59
N GLU A 50 -14.42 1.92 -0.87
CA GLU A 50 -13.17 1.52 -0.22
C GLU A 50 -13.52 1.06 1.21
N PRO A 51 -13.70 -0.25 1.46
CA PRO A 51 -14.34 -0.73 2.69
C PRO A 51 -13.39 -0.64 3.88
N MET A 52 -13.89 -0.18 5.04
CA MET A 52 -13.07 -0.04 6.26
C MET A 52 -13.50 -0.98 7.38
N SER A 53 -14.75 -0.93 7.83
CA SER A 53 -15.21 -1.73 8.97
C SER A 53 -16.68 -2.13 8.85
N PHE A 54 -17.11 -3.14 9.61
CA PHE A 54 -18.50 -3.55 9.67
C PHE A 54 -18.97 -4.06 11.04
N THR A 55 -20.30 -4.07 11.21
CA THR A 55 -20.96 -4.71 12.36
C THR A 55 -22.16 -5.54 11.89
N VAL A 56 -22.31 -6.74 12.47
CA VAL A 56 -23.43 -7.65 12.16
C VAL A 56 -24.58 -7.36 13.11
N LEU A 57 -25.74 -6.99 12.57
CA LEU A 57 -26.95 -6.69 13.33
C LEU A 57 -27.67 -7.98 13.79
N PRO A 58 -28.55 -7.92 14.80
CA PRO A 58 -29.28 -9.10 15.30
C PRO A 58 -30.15 -9.84 14.27
N ASP A 59 -30.54 -9.18 13.17
CA ASP A 59 -31.26 -9.78 12.04
C ASP A 59 -30.34 -10.39 10.96
N ARG A 60 -29.02 -10.36 11.20
CA ARG A 60 -27.91 -10.77 10.31
C ARG A 60 -27.67 -9.87 9.10
N SER A 61 -28.34 -8.73 9.02
CA SER A 61 -27.88 -7.66 8.12
C SER A 61 -26.57 -7.05 8.63
N VAL A 62 -25.80 -6.45 7.73
CA VAL A 62 -24.46 -5.93 8.02
C VAL A 62 -24.44 -4.45 7.70
N VAL A 63 -24.11 -3.61 8.68
CA VAL A 63 -23.76 -2.21 8.45
C VAL A 63 -22.27 -2.14 8.21
N HIS A 64 -21.83 -1.50 7.12
CA HIS A 64 -20.42 -1.33 6.79
C HIS A 64 -20.11 0.10 6.33
N THR A 65 -18.84 0.47 6.49
CA THR A 65 -18.30 1.78 6.16
C THR A 65 -17.41 1.72 4.93
N ALA A 66 -17.41 2.81 4.17
CA ALA A 66 -16.36 3.13 3.22
C ALA A 66 -15.61 4.39 3.65
N ARG A 67 -14.29 4.44 3.42
CA ARG A 67 -13.42 5.55 3.87
C ARG A 67 -13.91 6.91 3.39
N ASP A 68 -14.49 6.94 2.19
CA ASP A 68 -15.09 8.11 1.56
C ASP A 68 -16.27 8.76 2.35
N GLY A 69 -16.69 8.20 3.48
CA GLY A 69 -17.78 8.69 4.33
C GLY A 69 -19.12 7.97 4.13
N THR A 70 -19.20 6.97 3.26
CA THR A 70 -20.47 6.27 2.98
C THR A 70 -20.73 5.16 3.99
N VAL A 71 -21.91 5.20 4.63
CA VAL A 71 -22.42 4.09 5.44
C VAL A 71 -23.44 3.31 4.60
N ARG A 72 -23.32 1.98 4.57
CA ARG A 72 -24.20 1.09 3.80
C ARG A 72 -24.76 -0.03 4.68
N VAL A 73 -25.89 -0.59 4.28
CA VAL A 73 -26.46 -1.81 4.87
C VAL A 73 -26.61 -2.88 3.80
N THR A 74 -25.95 -4.03 3.99
CA THR A 74 -26.17 -5.26 3.21
C THR A 74 -27.13 -6.17 3.96
N ASN A 75 -28.17 -6.67 3.30
CA ASN A 75 -29.14 -7.55 3.96
C ASN A 75 -28.57 -8.96 4.24
N ALA A 76 -29.19 -9.68 5.18
CA ALA A 76 -28.76 -11.03 5.60
C ALA A 76 -28.67 -12.08 4.47
N ALA A 77 -29.31 -11.82 3.34
CA ALA A 77 -29.34 -12.68 2.16
C ALA A 77 -28.31 -12.28 1.08
N GLY A 78 -27.52 -11.22 1.27
CA GLY A 78 -26.49 -10.78 0.33
C GLY A 78 -27.01 -10.30 -1.03
N ASN A 79 -28.31 -10.04 -1.15
CA ASN A 79 -28.94 -9.70 -2.44
C ASN A 79 -29.30 -8.22 -2.58
N SER A 80 -29.27 -7.45 -1.49
CA SER A 80 -29.45 -6.00 -1.50
C SER A 80 -28.37 -5.34 -0.65
N THR A 81 -27.85 -4.22 -1.14
CA THR A 81 -26.99 -3.31 -0.39
C THR A 81 -27.44 -1.88 -0.67
N THR A 82 -27.77 -1.14 0.38
CA THR A 82 -28.34 0.22 0.28
C THR A 82 -27.48 1.22 1.03
N VAL A 83 -27.36 2.45 0.52
CA VAL A 83 -26.70 3.55 1.24
C VAL A 83 -27.61 4.01 2.39
N ALA A 84 -27.11 3.96 3.62
CA ALA A 84 -27.79 4.42 4.81
C ALA A 84 -27.65 5.94 4.99
N ALA A 85 -26.46 6.46 4.70
CA ALA A 85 -26.12 7.88 4.59
C ALA A 85 -24.74 8.08 3.96
N LYS A 86 -24.42 9.34 3.62
CA LYS A 86 -23.10 9.83 3.27
C LYS A 86 -22.71 10.91 4.28
N LEU A 87 -21.63 10.70 5.03
CA LEU A 87 -21.06 11.70 5.94
C LEU A 87 -20.11 12.62 5.19
N ASN A 88 -20.06 13.90 5.60
CA ASN A 88 -19.10 14.87 5.06
C ASN A 88 -17.76 14.74 5.82
N VAL A 89 -16.89 13.89 5.28
CA VAL A 89 -15.58 13.57 5.85
C VAL A 89 -14.46 14.38 5.21
N TYR A 90 -13.35 14.55 5.93
CA TYR A 90 -12.07 14.93 5.36
C TYR A 90 -11.36 13.67 4.87
N THR A 91 -10.78 13.71 3.67
CA THR A 91 -10.07 12.59 3.05
C THR A 91 -8.73 13.05 2.51
N HIS A 92 -7.67 12.68 3.21
CA HIS A 92 -6.26 12.82 2.84
C HIS A 92 -5.54 11.62 3.45
N ASP A 93 -4.66 10.98 2.68
CA ASP A 93 -4.01 9.71 3.03
C ASP A 93 -4.99 8.67 3.64
N GLU A 94 -4.81 8.27 4.89
CA GLU A 94 -5.69 7.31 5.60
C GLU A 94 -6.99 7.91 6.17
N GLU A 95 -7.15 9.25 6.21
CA GLU A 95 -8.31 9.88 6.83
C GLU A 95 -9.62 9.61 6.07
N GLY A 96 -10.73 9.62 6.83
CA GLY A 96 -12.07 9.33 6.33
C GLY A 96 -12.97 8.75 7.42
N LEU A 97 -13.94 7.93 7.02
CA LEU A 97 -14.78 7.14 7.91
C LEU A 97 -14.17 5.75 8.17
N GLN A 98 -13.88 5.46 9.43
CA GLN A 98 -13.19 4.25 9.90
C GLN A 98 -14.19 3.22 10.44
N GLY A 99 -14.23 3.01 11.76
CA GLY A 99 -15.02 1.98 12.44
C GLY A 99 -16.53 2.21 12.47
N VAL A 100 -17.29 1.11 12.54
CA VAL A 100 -18.70 1.08 12.92
C VAL A 100 -18.99 -0.05 13.90
N VAL A 101 -19.73 0.22 14.98
CA VAL A 101 -20.24 -0.83 15.86
C VAL A 101 -21.68 -0.57 16.29
N ALA A 102 -22.47 -1.64 16.37
CA ALA A 102 -23.81 -1.60 16.94
C ALA A 102 -23.77 -1.63 18.47
N ASP A 103 -24.61 -0.83 19.13
CA ASP A 103 -24.78 -0.88 20.58
C ASP A 103 -25.23 -2.28 21.04
N PRO A 104 -24.79 -2.80 22.20
CA PRO A 104 -25.23 -4.12 22.68
C PRO A 104 -26.75 -4.25 22.84
N ASN A 105 -27.48 -3.13 22.99
CA ASN A 105 -28.94 -3.08 23.04
C ASN A 105 -29.57 -2.63 21.70
N PHE A 106 -28.89 -2.84 20.57
CA PHE A 106 -29.33 -2.40 19.23
C PHE A 106 -30.78 -2.79 18.91
N ALA A 107 -31.20 -3.99 19.32
CA ALA A 107 -32.57 -4.48 19.12
C ALA A 107 -33.66 -3.58 19.76
N SER A 108 -33.29 -2.73 20.72
CA SER A 108 -34.19 -1.77 21.39
C SER A 108 -33.89 -0.31 21.06
N ASN A 109 -32.62 0.10 21.00
CA ASN A 109 -32.24 1.52 20.79
C ASN A 109 -31.85 1.88 19.35
N ARG A 110 -31.49 0.88 18.52
CA ARG A 110 -30.92 1.02 17.17
C ARG A 110 -29.76 2.03 17.07
N TYR A 111 -28.95 2.12 18.12
CA TYR A 111 -27.77 2.98 18.14
C TYR A 111 -26.58 2.33 17.43
N LEU A 112 -25.98 3.07 16.51
CA LEU A 112 -24.65 2.80 15.95
C LEU A 112 -23.66 3.82 16.51
N TYR A 113 -22.41 3.39 16.69
CA TYR A 113 -21.26 4.27 16.92
C TYR A 113 -20.39 4.25 15.68
N LEU A 114 -20.00 5.43 15.20
CA LEU A 114 -19.14 5.63 14.03
C LEU A 114 -17.90 6.42 14.45
N TYR A 115 -16.73 6.06 13.94
CA TYR A 115 -15.49 6.82 14.14
C TYR A 115 -14.97 7.38 12.81
N TYR A 116 -14.80 8.70 12.71
CA TYR A 116 -14.49 9.34 11.42
C TYR A 116 -13.81 10.71 11.55
N SER A 117 -13.11 11.10 10.49
CA SER A 117 -12.55 12.44 10.25
C SER A 117 -13.61 13.39 9.69
N PRO A 118 -14.29 14.25 10.47
CA PRO A 118 -15.16 15.30 9.95
C PRO A 118 -14.40 16.29 9.05
N ARG A 119 -15.09 16.80 8.01
CA ARG A 119 -14.63 17.96 7.25
C ARG A 119 -14.70 19.22 8.14
N LEU A 120 -13.55 19.84 8.37
CA LEU A 120 -13.38 21.06 9.19
C LEU A 120 -12.83 22.21 8.31
N SER A 121 -12.22 23.22 8.91
CA SER A 121 -11.47 24.29 8.22
C SER A 121 -10.08 23.87 7.73
N THR A 122 -9.69 22.61 7.93
CA THR A 122 -8.42 22.04 7.46
C THR A 122 -8.30 22.20 5.93
N PRO A 123 -7.16 22.71 5.40
CA PRO A 123 -6.89 22.70 3.97
C PRO A 123 -6.87 21.28 3.37
N ASP A 124 -7.18 21.17 2.08
CA ASP A 124 -6.91 19.95 1.31
C ASP A 124 -5.42 19.88 0.92
N GLY A 125 -4.88 18.66 0.84
CA GLY A 125 -3.48 18.41 0.48
C GLY A 125 -2.52 18.54 1.66
N ASP A 126 -1.23 18.56 1.34
CA ASP A 126 -0.18 18.27 2.32
C ASP A 126 0.15 19.49 3.20
N ALA A 127 0.35 19.22 4.49
CA ALA A 127 1.00 20.13 5.41
C ALA A 127 2.49 20.27 5.05
N PRO A 128 3.14 21.40 5.40
CA PRO A 128 4.59 21.50 5.25
C PRO A 128 5.30 20.52 6.20
N THR A 129 6.35 19.85 5.73
CA THR A 129 7.20 18.96 6.55
C THR A 129 8.02 19.73 7.58
N ASP A 130 8.42 20.96 7.24
CA ASP A 130 9.19 21.88 8.07
C ASP A 130 8.60 23.28 7.97
N GLY A 131 8.61 24.04 9.06
CA GLY A 131 7.95 25.34 9.15
C GLY A 131 7.77 25.85 10.58
N THR A 132 6.91 26.85 10.72
CA THR A 132 6.52 27.43 12.01
C THR A 132 5.20 26.86 12.49
N GLU A 133 4.92 26.93 13.80
CA GLU A 133 3.65 26.47 14.36
C GLU A 133 2.43 27.20 13.76
N ALA A 134 2.59 28.45 13.30
CA ALA A 134 1.55 29.18 12.58
C ALA A 134 1.23 28.59 11.18
N GLN A 135 2.16 27.86 10.56
CA GLN A 135 1.94 27.14 9.30
C GLN A 135 1.37 25.74 9.52
N PHE A 136 1.62 25.11 10.67
CA PHE A 136 1.01 23.84 11.06
C PHE A 136 -0.41 24.01 11.63
N ALA A 137 -0.71 25.15 12.27
CA ALA A 137 -1.99 25.40 12.94
C ALA A 137 -3.26 25.22 12.07
N PRO A 138 -3.29 25.62 10.76
CA PRO A 138 -4.44 25.36 9.89
C PRO A 138 -4.74 23.87 9.68
N PHE A 139 -3.74 23.01 9.84
CA PHE A 139 -3.83 21.57 9.65
C PHE A 139 -4.25 20.79 10.92
N LYS A 140 -4.50 21.48 12.04
CA LYS A 140 -5.10 20.83 13.21
C LYS A 140 -6.52 20.35 12.88
N GLY A 141 -6.84 19.14 13.32
CA GLY A 141 -8.12 18.50 13.15
C GLY A 141 -8.49 17.64 14.35
N GLU A 142 -9.54 16.84 14.18
CA GLU A 142 -10.00 15.87 15.17
C GLU A 142 -10.85 14.81 14.48
N LEU A 143 -10.86 13.60 15.04
CA LEU A 143 -11.77 12.51 14.68
C LEU A 143 -12.90 12.44 15.71
N TYR A 144 -14.12 12.19 15.24
CA TYR A 144 -15.32 12.08 16.06
C TYR A 144 -15.71 10.62 16.25
N LEU A 145 -15.95 10.24 17.50
CA LEU A 145 -16.75 9.07 17.86
C LEU A 145 -18.20 9.54 18.06
N SER A 146 -19.08 9.26 17.10
CA SER A 146 -20.48 9.71 17.12
C SER A 146 -21.47 8.56 17.30
N ARG A 147 -22.49 8.76 18.15
CA ARG A 147 -23.64 7.87 18.31
C ARG A 147 -24.81 8.37 17.46
N ILE A 148 -25.28 7.55 16.52
CA ILE A 148 -26.33 7.87 15.55
C ILE A 148 -27.40 6.76 15.55
N VAL A 149 -28.67 7.09 15.31
CA VAL A 149 -29.76 6.11 15.17
C VAL A 149 -29.84 5.58 13.74
N LEU A 150 -29.85 4.26 13.57
CA LEU A 150 -30.28 3.61 12.33
C LEU A 150 -31.80 3.42 12.36
N LYS A 151 -32.54 4.07 11.45
CA LYS A 151 -33.99 3.91 11.33
C LYS A 151 -34.36 2.48 10.89
N THR A 152 -35.65 2.14 11.00
CA THR A 152 -36.19 0.84 10.57
C THR A 152 -36.22 0.64 9.05
N ASP A 153 -36.06 1.72 8.29
CA ASP A 153 -35.88 1.72 6.82
C ASP A 153 -34.40 1.58 6.40
N ASN A 154 -33.50 1.32 7.36
CA ASN A 154 -32.04 1.22 7.19
C ASN A 154 -31.34 2.51 6.72
N THR A 155 -31.97 3.68 6.89
CA THR A 155 -31.30 4.98 6.73
C THR A 155 -30.81 5.54 8.08
N LEU A 156 -29.74 6.32 8.12
CA LEU A 156 -29.33 7.01 9.35
C LEU A 156 -30.24 8.23 9.61
N ASP A 157 -30.55 8.46 10.88
CA ASP A 157 -31.07 9.75 11.34
C ASP A 157 -29.90 10.66 11.74
N LEU A 158 -29.36 11.41 10.78
CA LEU A 158 -28.24 12.32 11.02
C LEU A 158 -28.58 13.43 12.03
N ALA A 159 -29.86 13.80 12.20
CA ALA A 159 -30.29 14.77 13.21
C ALA A 159 -30.25 14.19 14.64
N SER A 160 -30.19 12.86 14.78
CA SER A 160 -30.06 12.19 16.09
C SER A 160 -28.65 12.25 16.68
N GLU A 161 -27.66 12.67 15.90
CA GLU A 161 -26.23 12.56 16.24
C GLU A 161 -25.88 13.10 17.63
N LYS A 162 -25.00 12.36 18.31
CA LYS A 162 -24.26 12.79 19.49
C LYS A 162 -22.78 12.48 19.33
N ILE A 163 -21.94 13.50 19.29
CA ILE A 163 -20.47 13.32 19.37
C ILE A 163 -20.14 12.95 20.81
N VAL A 164 -19.71 11.70 21.01
CA VAL A 164 -19.41 11.11 22.33
C VAL A 164 -17.99 11.45 22.77
N LEU A 165 -17.03 11.33 21.85
CA LEU A 165 -15.63 11.64 22.10
C LEU A 165 -15.03 12.32 20.87
N ARG A 166 -14.07 13.22 21.10
CA ARG A 166 -13.23 13.83 20.08
C ARG A 166 -11.78 13.45 20.36
N VAL A 167 -11.11 12.90 19.35
CA VAL A 167 -9.69 12.55 19.39
C VAL A 167 -8.97 13.61 18.54
N PRO A 168 -8.08 14.44 19.10
CA PRO A 168 -7.30 15.41 18.32
C PRO A 168 -6.49 14.70 17.22
N ASN A 169 -6.29 15.36 16.09
CA ASN A 169 -5.44 14.87 14.99
C ASN A 169 -4.65 16.03 14.38
N ASP A 170 -3.45 15.76 13.90
CA ASP A 170 -2.71 16.58 12.98
C ASP A 170 -3.03 16.08 11.55
N ARG A 171 -3.19 16.95 10.55
CA ARG A 171 -3.63 16.55 9.19
C ARG A 171 -2.65 16.99 8.13
N GLY A 172 -2.82 16.49 6.90
CA GLY A 172 -1.95 16.84 5.78
C GLY A 172 -0.59 16.13 5.82
N GLN A 173 -0.38 15.16 6.71
CA GLN A 173 0.63 14.12 6.56
C GLN A 173 -0.02 12.78 6.93
N CYS A 174 0.30 11.74 6.18
CA CYS A 174 0.19 10.35 6.61
C CYS A 174 1.00 10.14 7.92
N CYS A 175 0.70 9.18 8.80
CA CYS A 175 -0.25 8.08 8.71
C CYS A 175 -0.87 7.73 10.08
N HIS A 176 -1.55 6.58 10.16
CA HIS A 176 -2.00 5.89 11.36
C HIS A 176 -3.19 6.56 12.06
N VAL A 177 -4.38 6.32 11.51
CA VAL A 177 -5.65 6.71 12.14
C VAL A 177 -6.21 5.68 13.12
N GLY A 178 -5.86 4.39 12.98
CA GLY A 178 -6.48 3.28 13.72
C GLY A 178 -8.00 3.24 13.48
N GLY A 179 -8.79 3.24 14.56
CA GLY A 179 -10.20 3.61 14.49
C GLY A 179 -11.22 2.48 14.53
N ASP A 180 -10.86 1.32 15.09
CA ASP A 180 -11.74 0.18 15.26
C ASP A 180 -12.53 0.24 16.60
N LEU A 181 -13.67 -0.45 16.66
CA LEU A 181 -14.68 -0.33 17.72
C LEU A 181 -15.30 -1.67 18.13
N ASP A 182 -15.25 -2.03 19.42
CA ASP A 182 -16.04 -3.16 19.97
C ASP A 182 -16.46 -2.94 21.43
N PHE A 183 -17.48 -3.67 21.86
CA PHE A 183 -18.04 -3.63 23.22
C PHE A 183 -17.68 -4.88 24.03
N ASP A 184 -17.28 -4.69 25.30
CA ASP A 184 -17.29 -5.79 26.28
C ASP A 184 -18.72 -6.18 26.71
N ALA A 185 -18.86 -7.32 27.39
CA ALA A 185 -20.15 -7.79 27.90
C ALA A 185 -20.77 -6.91 29.00
N ALA A 186 -20.01 -5.99 29.60
CA ALA A 186 -20.54 -4.95 30.49
C ALA A 186 -20.98 -3.69 29.70
N GLY A 187 -20.84 -3.70 28.38
CA GLY A 187 -21.18 -2.63 27.47
C GLY A 187 -20.28 -1.40 27.59
N ASN A 188 -19.02 -1.58 27.97
CA ASN A 188 -18.00 -0.54 27.79
C ASN A 188 -17.52 -0.60 26.33
N LEU A 189 -17.41 0.57 25.69
CA LEU A 189 -16.93 0.72 24.33
C LEU A 189 -15.41 0.89 24.35
N TYR A 190 -14.73 0.11 23.52
CA TYR A 190 -13.31 0.24 23.23
C TYR A 190 -13.16 0.92 21.87
N LEU A 191 -12.15 1.78 21.74
CA LEU A 191 -11.76 2.46 20.49
C LEU A 191 -10.25 2.37 20.32
N THR A 192 -9.75 1.91 19.17
CA THR A 192 -8.33 2.06 18.83
C THR A 192 -8.07 3.42 18.20
N THR A 193 -6.89 3.98 18.46
CA THR A 193 -6.43 5.24 17.83
C THR A 193 -4.99 5.06 17.40
N GLY A 194 -4.69 5.35 16.13
CA GLY A 194 -3.33 5.39 15.63
C GLY A 194 -2.53 6.54 16.20
N ASP A 195 -1.20 6.49 16.01
CA ASP A 195 -0.27 7.45 16.59
C ASP A 195 -0.20 8.78 15.87
N ASP A 196 -0.88 8.93 14.72
CA ASP A 196 -0.90 10.14 13.90
C ASP A 196 0.54 10.61 13.63
N THR A 197 1.41 9.70 13.19
CA THR A 197 2.83 10.00 13.01
C THR A 197 3.31 9.48 11.66
N ASN A 198 3.93 10.38 10.90
CA ASN A 198 4.58 10.09 9.65
C ASN A 198 5.84 9.25 9.89
N PRO A 199 5.92 8.01 9.35
CA PRO A 199 7.08 7.15 9.59
C PRO A 199 8.25 7.43 8.63
N PHE A 200 8.00 8.09 7.49
CA PHE A 200 8.87 8.02 6.31
C PHE A 200 10.21 8.74 6.45
N VAL A 201 10.31 9.79 7.28
CA VAL A 201 11.55 10.56 7.46
C VAL A 201 12.30 10.11 8.73
N SER A 202 12.42 8.78 8.87
CA SER A 202 13.09 8.12 9.98
C SER A 202 13.99 6.92 9.57
N ASP A 203 14.23 6.74 8.27
CA ASP A 203 14.95 5.59 7.68
C ASP A 203 14.32 4.23 8.07
N GLY A 204 12.98 4.20 8.23
CA GLY A 204 12.21 3.04 8.67
C GLY A 204 12.28 2.71 10.17
N TYR A 205 12.94 3.52 11.00
CA TYR A 205 13.01 3.30 12.46
C TYR A 205 11.92 4.07 13.21
N SER A 206 12.13 4.33 14.50
CA SER A 206 11.21 5.12 15.33
C SER A 206 11.25 6.63 14.98
N PRO A 207 10.13 7.26 14.59
CA PRO A 207 10.01 8.68 14.29
C PRO A 207 9.91 9.51 15.58
N ILE A 208 11.04 10.10 15.99
CA ILE A 208 11.19 10.87 17.23
C ILE A 208 11.92 12.21 16.99
N ASP A 209 11.53 12.94 15.94
CA ASP A 209 12.20 14.17 15.52
C ASP A 209 11.75 15.41 16.32
N GLU A 210 12.57 15.76 17.31
CA GLU A 210 12.36 16.87 18.25
C GLU A 210 12.78 18.27 17.70
N ARG A 211 13.22 18.39 16.43
CA ARG A 211 13.68 19.67 15.87
C ARG A 211 12.57 20.74 15.92
N THR A 212 12.89 21.94 16.39
CA THR A 212 11.93 23.04 16.64
C THR A 212 11.15 23.49 15.39
N GLY A 213 11.76 23.38 14.20
CA GLY A 213 11.11 23.70 12.92
C GLY A 213 10.43 22.51 12.24
N ARG A 214 10.46 21.30 12.83
CA ARG A 214 9.88 20.11 12.24
C ARG A 214 8.40 20.02 12.54
N ASN A 215 7.60 19.63 11.54
CA ASN A 215 6.18 19.32 11.73
C ASN A 215 6.03 18.29 12.87
N PRO A 216 5.14 18.53 13.86
CA PRO A 216 4.90 17.61 14.98
C PRO A 216 4.60 16.16 14.58
N GLN A 217 4.05 15.90 13.39
CA GLN A 217 3.77 14.55 12.91
C GLN A 217 5.02 13.69 12.66
N PHE A 218 6.25 14.17 12.88
CA PHE A 218 7.47 13.35 12.86
C PHE A 218 7.95 12.91 14.26
N ASP A 219 7.10 13.02 15.28
CA ASP A 219 7.42 12.72 16.68
C ASP A 219 6.29 11.93 17.37
N ALA A 220 6.37 10.60 17.33
CA ALA A 220 5.43 9.67 17.99
C ALA A 220 5.47 9.76 19.54
N GLN A 221 6.48 10.43 20.10
CA GLN A 221 6.55 10.67 21.55
C GLN A 221 5.46 11.62 22.02
N ARG A 222 4.96 12.51 21.14
CA ARG A 222 3.88 13.45 21.46
C ARG A 222 2.52 12.74 21.64
N THR A 223 2.37 11.55 21.05
CA THR A 223 1.13 10.76 20.97
C THR A 223 1.26 9.45 21.74
N SER A 224 1.81 8.39 21.14
CA SER A 224 1.87 7.03 21.73
C SER A 224 2.58 7.03 23.08
N GLY A 225 3.73 7.69 23.15
CA GLY A 225 4.51 7.89 24.36
C GLY A 225 3.96 8.93 25.34
N ASN A 226 2.85 9.62 25.04
CA ASN A 226 2.27 10.64 25.89
C ASN A 226 1.05 10.10 26.64
N THR A 227 1.09 10.14 27.98
CA THR A 227 -0.02 9.69 28.85
C THR A 227 -1.20 10.66 28.87
N ASN A 228 -1.02 11.90 28.38
CA ASN A 228 -2.03 12.95 28.33
C ASN A 228 -2.63 13.17 26.92
N ASP A 229 -2.27 12.31 25.95
CA ASP A 229 -2.83 12.30 24.60
C ASP A 229 -3.72 11.07 24.39
N LEU A 230 -4.67 11.14 23.43
CA LEU A 230 -5.58 10.05 23.10
C LEU A 230 -5.13 9.20 21.90
N ARG A 231 -4.10 9.63 21.16
CA ARG A 231 -3.56 8.94 19.96
C ARG A 231 -2.51 7.89 20.33
N GLY A 232 -2.42 6.80 19.56
CA GLY A 232 -1.54 5.66 19.83
C GLY A 232 -1.99 4.84 21.04
N LYS A 233 -3.30 4.57 21.15
CA LYS A 233 -3.97 4.02 22.34
C LYS A 233 -5.03 2.97 21.97
N VAL A 234 -5.41 2.18 22.98
CA VAL A 234 -6.76 1.61 23.10
C VAL A 234 -7.48 2.36 24.22
N LEU A 235 -8.51 3.12 23.84
CA LEU A 235 -9.37 3.86 24.76
C LEU A 235 -10.53 2.97 25.22
N ARG A 236 -11.02 3.17 26.44
CA ARG A 236 -12.20 2.46 26.98
C ARG A 236 -13.09 3.41 27.76
N ILE A 237 -14.33 3.55 27.31
CA ILE A 237 -15.34 4.44 27.90
C ILE A 237 -16.66 3.69 28.10
N LYS A 238 -17.58 4.26 28.89
CA LYS A 238 -18.96 3.77 29.02
C LYS A 238 -19.94 4.83 28.49
N PRO A 239 -20.33 4.76 27.20
CA PRO A 239 -21.25 5.72 26.60
C PRO A 239 -22.60 5.80 27.33
N GLN A 240 -23.21 6.96 27.30
CA GLN A 240 -24.54 7.26 27.84
C GLN A 240 -25.49 7.66 26.71
N ALA A 241 -26.80 7.46 26.92
CA ALA A 241 -27.82 7.70 25.89
C ALA A 241 -27.92 9.17 25.43
N ASP A 242 -27.55 10.11 26.30
CA ASP A 242 -27.54 11.56 26.02
C ASP A 242 -26.36 12.02 25.15
N GLY A 243 -25.36 11.15 24.92
CA GLY A 243 -24.14 11.47 24.20
C GLY A 243 -22.92 11.68 25.09
N THR A 244 -23.06 11.69 26.42
CA THR A 244 -21.92 11.72 27.33
C THR A 244 -21.29 10.33 27.50
N TYR A 245 -20.22 10.21 28.28
CA TYR A 245 -19.68 8.93 28.71
C TYR A 245 -19.17 9.01 30.15
N THR A 246 -19.01 7.84 30.79
CA THR A 246 -18.32 7.70 32.07
C THR A 246 -17.05 6.87 31.90
N ILE A 247 -16.10 7.00 32.83
CA ILE A 247 -14.85 6.23 32.83
C ILE A 247 -15.05 4.89 33.58
N PRO A 248 -14.84 3.73 32.95
CA PRO A 248 -14.86 2.44 33.62
C PRO A 248 -13.69 2.29 34.60
N SER A 249 -13.93 1.57 35.70
CA SER A 249 -12.85 1.14 36.60
C SER A 249 -11.89 0.18 35.88
N GLY A 250 -10.59 0.30 36.15
CA GLY A 250 -9.56 -0.58 35.58
C GLY A 250 -8.91 -0.07 34.29
N ASN A 251 -9.19 1.16 33.88
CA ASN A 251 -8.35 1.91 32.93
C ASN A 251 -6.97 2.20 33.54
N LEU A 252 -5.98 2.51 32.69
CA LEU A 252 -4.57 2.64 33.08
C LEU A 252 -4.33 3.79 34.07
N PHE A 253 -5.12 4.86 33.97
CA PHE A 253 -5.03 6.02 34.84
C PHE A 253 -6.39 6.30 35.50
N ALA A 254 -6.38 6.57 36.81
CA ALA A 254 -7.59 6.89 37.55
C ALA A 254 -8.07 8.32 37.20
N PRO A 255 -9.40 8.59 37.13
CA PRO A 255 -9.93 9.94 36.94
C PRO A 255 -9.33 10.96 37.91
N GLY A 256 -8.87 12.09 37.36
CA GLY A 256 -8.22 13.16 38.14
C GLY A 256 -6.71 12.98 38.35
N THR A 257 -6.10 11.90 37.85
CA THR A 257 -4.63 11.74 37.86
C THR A 257 -3.99 12.81 36.97
N ALA A 258 -3.13 13.67 37.54
CA ALA A 258 -2.50 14.76 36.81
C ALA A 258 -1.63 14.26 35.64
N GLN A 259 -1.59 15.02 34.54
CA GLN A 259 -0.84 14.69 33.32
C GLN A 259 -1.23 13.34 32.67
N THR A 260 -2.48 12.91 32.83
CA THR A 260 -2.97 11.66 32.23
C THR A 260 -4.40 11.77 31.71
N ARG A 261 -4.74 10.94 30.72
CA ARG A 261 -6.12 10.75 30.23
C ARG A 261 -6.74 9.48 30.81
N PRO A 262 -7.80 9.58 31.63
CA PRO A 262 -8.45 8.41 32.24
C PRO A 262 -9.21 7.54 31.23
N GLU A 263 -9.40 7.99 29.99
CA GLU A 263 -9.93 7.20 28.88
C GLU A 263 -8.99 6.06 28.43
N ILE A 264 -7.69 6.17 28.71
CA ILE A 264 -6.67 5.21 28.26
C ILE A 264 -6.83 3.88 29.01
N TYR A 265 -7.11 2.80 28.28
CA TYR A 265 -7.02 1.43 28.78
C TYR A 265 -5.64 0.84 28.47
N ALA A 266 -5.16 0.96 27.23
CA ALA A 266 -3.80 0.61 26.86
C ALA A 266 -3.14 1.72 26.02
N MET A 267 -1.81 1.81 26.08
CA MET A 267 -1.03 2.84 25.37
C MET A 267 0.25 2.28 24.76
N GLY A 268 0.87 3.05 23.88
CA GLY A 268 2.16 2.72 23.30
C GLY A 268 2.05 1.78 22.10
N PHE A 269 1.13 2.12 21.19
CA PHE A 269 0.92 1.46 19.89
C PHE A 269 1.25 2.43 18.75
N ARG A 270 1.58 1.92 17.55
CA ARG A 270 1.85 2.74 16.34
C ARG A 270 0.58 2.89 15.50
N ASN A 271 0.10 1.80 14.90
CA ASN A 271 -1.18 1.76 14.18
C ASN A 271 -1.99 0.52 14.61
N PRO A 272 -2.67 0.58 15.78
CA PRO A 272 -3.54 -0.48 16.29
C PRO A 272 -4.82 -0.57 15.44
N PHE A 273 -4.71 -1.14 14.25
CA PHE A 273 -5.67 -0.88 13.17
C PHE A 273 -6.98 -1.67 13.28
N ARG A 274 -6.91 -2.92 13.75
CA ARG A 274 -8.10 -3.78 14.00
C ARG A 274 -7.97 -4.51 15.34
N MET A 275 -9.08 -4.63 16.07
CA MET A 275 -9.17 -5.35 17.34
C MET A 275 -10.50 -6.10 17.50
N ASN A 276 -10.56 -6.99 18.48
CA ASN A 276 -11.83 -7.52 18.98
C ASN A 276 -11.80 -7.68 20.51
N VAL A 277 -12.95 -7.49 21.16
CA VAL A 277 -13.11 -7.72 22.59
C VAL A 277 -13.81 -9.06 22.79
N ASP A 278 -13.09 -10.05 23.31
CA ASP A 278 -13.67 -11.35 23.66
C ASP A 278 -14.64 -11.19 24.82
N LYS A 279 -15.92 -11.04 24.49
CA LYS A 279 -17.02 -10.76 25.42
C LYS A 279 -17.13 -11.77 26.57
N ALA A 280 -16.61 -12.99 26.43
CA ALA A 280 -16.58 -13.98 27.49
C ALA A 280 -15.52 -13.72 28.57
N THR A 281 -14.44 -12.99 28.26
CA THR A 281 -13.29 -12.79 29.17
C THR A 281 -12.92 -11.32 29.39
N GLY A 282 -13.34 -10.40 28.51
CA GLY A 282 -12.94 -9.00 28.51
C GLY A 282 -11.53 -8.74 27.95
N VAL A 283 -10.87 -9.76 27.40
CA VAL A 283 -9.54 -9.63 26.76
C VAL A 283 -9.70 -8.99 25.39
N VAL A 284 -8.86 -8.00 25.08
CA VAL A 284 -8.77 -7.42 23.73
C VAL A 284 -7.67 -8.15 22.96
N TYR A 285 -7.99 -8.56 21.73
CA TYR A 285 -7.02 -9.06 20.75
C TYR A 285 -6.84 -8.00 19.68
N LEU A 286 -5.60 -7.65 19.37
CA LEU A 286 -5.24 -6.46 18.57
C LEU A 286 -4.15 -6.81 17.55
N GLY A 287 -4.20 -6.23 16.35
CA GLY A 287 -3.04 -6.13 15.46
C GLY A 287 -2.47 -4.71 15.48
N ASP A 288 -1.16 -4.57 15.67
CA ASP A 288 -0.44 -3.28 15.61
C ASP A 288 0.71 -3.36 14.59
N TYR A 289 0.74 -2.42 13.64
CA TYR A 289 1.79 -2.30 12.64
C TYR A 289 3.00 -1.58 13.26
N GLY A 290 4.12 -2.28 13.39
CA GLY A 290 5.43 -1.68 13.67
C GLY A 290 6.05 -0.96 12.47
N PRO A 291 7.33 -0.53 12.57
CA PRO A 291 7.99 0.32 11.58
C PRO A 291 8.77 -0.49 10.53
N ASP A 292 9.27 0.20 9.52
CA ASP A 292 9.54 -0.37 8.18
C ASP A 292 11.04 -0.64 7.89
N ALA A 293 11.90 -0.65 8.92
CA ALA A 293 13.37 -0.79 8.78
C ALA A 293 13.79 -2.17 8.26
N GLY A 294 14.26 -2.27 7.02
CA GLY A 294 14.68 -3.55 6.41
C GLY A 294 15.85 -4.29 7.11
N VAL A 295 16.60 -3.66 8.02
CA VAL A 295 17.70 -4.28 8.78
C VAL A 295 17.84 -3.70 10.19
N THR A 296 18.33 -4.50 11.14
CA THR A 296 18.71 -4.01 12.49
C THR A 296 19.98 -3.15 12.44
N ASN A 297 19.98 -2.04 13.17
CA ASN A 297 21.13 -1.16 13.32
C ASN A 297 21.37 -0.83 14.80
N ALA A 298 22.56 -1.20 15.31
CA ALA A 298 22.95 -1.01 16.71
C ALA A 298 22.91 0.44 17.22
N ASN A 299 22.90 1.42 16.31
CA ASN A 299 22.80 2.85 16.61
C ASN A 299 21.38 3.42 16.41
N ARG A 300 20.40 2.64 15.93
CA ARG A 300 19.03 3.12 15.68
C ARG A 300 17.97 2.28 16.39
N GLY A 301 17.96 0.97 16.16
CA GLY A 301 16.93 0.06 16.65
C GLY A 301 16.93 -1.29 15.91
N PRO A 302 15.94 -2.15 16.20
CA PRO A 302 15.71 -3.37 15.43
C PRO A 302 15.25 -3.08 13.99
N SER A 303 15.31 -4.12 13.16
CA SER A 303 14.54 -4.26 11.93
C SER A 303 13.02 -4.18 12.17
N GLY A 304 12.27 -3.98 11.11
CA GLY A 304 10.81 -3.96 11.11
C GLY A 304 10.24 -5.26 11.63
N GLN A 305 9.27 -5.13 12.54
CA GLN A 305 8.57 -6.25 13.16
C GLN A 305 7.19 -5.76 13.61
N VAL A 306 6.21 -6.65 13.56
CA VAL A 306 4.81 -6.31 13.77
C VAL A 306 4.13 -7.29 14.71
N GLU A 307 3.03 -6.86 15.34
CA GLU A 307 2.60 -7.44 16.61
C GLU A 307 1.11 -7.83 16.58
N PHE A 308 0.82 -9.05 17.07
CA PHE A 308 -0.49 -9.36 17.63
C PHE A 308 -0.42 -9.29 19.15
N ASP A 309 -1.35 -8.53 19.72
CA ASP A 309 -1.43 -8.27 21.15
C ASP A 309 -2.62 -8.92 21.82
N ARG A 310 -2.45 -9.27 23.10
CA ARG A 310 -3.47 -9.90 23.94
C ARG A 310 -3.60 -9.16 25.27
N ILE A 311 -4.37 -8.08 25.24
CA ILE A 311 -4.52 -7.10 26.31
C ILE A 311 -5.47 -7.65 27.38
N THR A 312 -4.92 -8.42 28.33
CA THR A 312 -5.65 -9.01 29.46
C THR A 312 -5.92 -8.03 30.61
N SER A 313 -5.23 -6.89 30.63
CA SER A 313 -5.47 -5.78 31.54
C SER A 313 -4.87 -4.50 30.96
N ALA A 314 -5.20 -3.34 31.55
CA ALA A 314 -4.58 -2.06 31.22
C ALA A 314 -3.04 -2.09 31.32
N GLY A 315 -2.35 -1.38 30.42
CA GLY A 315 -0.87 -1.37 30.35
C GLY A 315 -0.27 -0.50 29.25
N ASN A 316 1.05 -0.41 29.22
CA ASN A 316 1.85 0.18 28.14
C ASN A 316 2.44 -0.96 27.27
N TYR A 317 2.53 -0.77 25.95
CA TYR A 317 2.99 -1.76 24.96
C TYR A 317 4.27 -1.31 24.22
N GLY A 318 4.75 -0.08 24.48
CA GLY A 318 6.16 0.28 24.30
C GLY A 318 6.49 1.28 23.20
N TRP A 319 5.69 1.38 22.14
CA TRP A 319 5.92 2.34 21.06
C TRP A 319 5.88 3.79 21.60
N PRO A 320 6.82 4.69 21.22
CA PRO A 320 7.84 4.55 20.16
C PRO A 320 9.24 4.12 20.63
N TYR A 321 9.37 3.57 21.84
CA TYR A 321 10.67 3.32 22.48
C TYR A 321 11.11 1.85 22.48
N CYS A 322 10.12 0.96 22.55
CA CYS A 322 10.27 -0.48 22.75
C CYS A 322 9.27 -1.20 21.83
N THR A 323 9.58 -2.43 21.43
CA THR A 323 8.74 -3.28 20.56
C THR A 323 9.07 -4.76 20.82
N GLY A 324 8.17 -5.65 20.40
CA GLY A 324 8.35 -7.10 20.42
C GLY A 324 8.50 -7.61 21.84
N SER A 325 9.65 -8.19 22.16
CA SER A 325 9.93 -8.75 23.50
C SER A 325 10.36 -7.68 24.52
N ASN A 326 10.44 -6.40 24.11
CA ASN A 326 11.04 -5.30 24.89
C ASN A 326 12.48 -5.59 25.35
N SER A 327 13.19 -6.45 24.63
CA SER A 327 14.60 -6.75 24.90
C SER A 327 15.50 -5.56 24.54
N THR A 328 16.71 -5.52 25.09
CA THR A 328 17.70 -4.47 24.75
C THR A 328 18.07 -4.49 23.26
N THR A 329 17.96 -5.64 22.59
CA THR A 329 18.12 -5.76 21.13
C THR A 329 16.98 -5.04 20.38
N GLU A 330 15.73 -5.29 20.76
CA GLU A 330 14.51 -4.70 20.15
C GLU A 330 14.17 -3.29 20.67
N THR A 331 15.05 -2.66 21.42
CA THR A 331 14.84 -1.29 21.95
C THR A 331 15.45 -0.24 21.02
N TYR A 332 14.78 0.87 20.77
CA TYR A 332 15.32 1.97 19.97
C TYR A 332 16.39 2.79 20.73
N ASN A 333 17.30 3.40 19.99
CA ASN A 333 18.24 4.39 20.50
C ASN A 333 17.56 5.76 20.60
N ARG A 334 18.00 6.61 21.53
CA ARG A 334 17.84 8.06 21.33
C ARG A 334 18.59 8.46 20.06
N PHE A 335 17.96 9.26 19.20
CA PHE A 335 18.56 9.68 17.94
C PHE A 335 18.42 11.19 17.76
N THR A 336 19.52 11.85 17.39
CA THR A 336 19.52 13.28 17.08
C THR A 336 19.24 13.45 15.60
N PHE A 337 18.06 13.93 15.22
CA PHE A 337 17.71 14.11 13.81
C PHE A 337 18.44 15.30 13.16
N PRO A 338 18.76 15.24 11.85
CA PRO A 338 18.40 14.17 10.91
C PRO A 338 19.43 13.02 10.84
N SER A 339 20.69 13.22 11.22
CA SER A 339 21.81 12.33 10.86
C SER A 339 22.61 11.78 12.05
N GLY A 340 22.14 11.99 13.28
CA GLY A 340 22.81 11.62 14.51
C GLY A 340 23.49 12.81 15.22
N PRO A 341 24.26 12.55 16.30
CA PRO A 341 24.63 11.24 16.81
C PRO A 341 23.49 10.49 17.52
N SER A 342 23.65 9.17 17.63
CA SER A 342 22.81 8.33 18.47
C SER A 342 23.28 8.33 19.92
N GLY A 343 22.33 8.38 20.84
CA GLY A 343 22.55 8.19 22.27
C GLY A 343 22.30 6.76 22.73
N ALA A 344 22.24 6.60 24.06
CA ALA A 344 21.88 5.32 24.68
C ALA A 344 20.44 4.90 24.33
N LYS A 345 20.24 3.58 24.30
CA LYS A 345 18.91 2.95 24.20
C LYS A 345 17.96 3.40 25.33
N TYR A 346 16.67 3.33 25.07
CA TYR A 346 15.65 3.60 26.08
C TYR A 346 15.63 2.51 27.17
N ASP A 347 15.11 2.83 28.35
CA ASP A 347 15.01 1.88 29.47
C ASP A 347 13.64 1.20 29.46
N CYS A 348 13.49 0.16 28.63
CA CYS A 348 12.27 -0.64 28.57
C CYS A 348 12.07 -1.52 29.81
N ALA A 349 13.13 -1.80 30.59
CA ALA A 349 13.06 -2.68 31.76
C ALA A 349 12.40 -1.99 32.97
N THR A 350 12.59 -0.68 33.15
CA THR A 350 11.94 0.09 34.22
C THR A 350 10.93 1.14 33.73
N GLY A 351 10.63 1.12 32.43
CA GLY A 351 9.71 2.05 31.75
C GLY A 351 10.46 3.21 31.08
N PRO A 352 10.24 3.51 29.79
CA PRO A 352 10.99 4.55 29.10
C PRO A 352 10.69 5.96 29.66
N THR A 353 11.62 6.89 29.45
CA THR A 353 11.43 8.32 29.78
C THR A 353 11.15 9.09 28.50
N ASN A 354 9.98 9.70 28.42
CA ASN A 354 9.58 10.59 27.33
C ASN A 354 10.11 12.01 27.61
N THR A 355 11.14 12.39 26.85
CA THR A 355 11.82 13.69 26.96
C THR A 355 11.42 14.68 25.86
N SER A 356 10.47 14.33 24.98
CA SER A 356 10.07 15.21 23.88
C SER A 356 9.63 16.58 24.38
N PRO A 357 10.03 17.68 23.73
CA PRO A 357 9.52 19.02 24.04
C PRO A 357 8.01 19.15 23.79
N ARG A 358 7.39 18.16 23.12
CA ARG A 358 5.95 18.08 22.84
C ARG A 358 5.19 17.18 23.85
N ASN A 359 5.87 16.57 24.83
CA ASN A 359 5.23 15.74 25.85
C ASN A 359 4.45 16.60 26.86
N THR A 360 3.14 16.35 26.98
CA THR A 360 2.24 16.99 27.96
C THR A 360 1.83 16.04 29.10
N GLY A 361 2.35 14.82 29.08
CA GLY A 361 2.06 13.74 30.03
C GLY A 361 3.16 13.53 31.07
N LEU A 362 3.20 12.32 31.62
CA LEU A 362 4.24 11.88 32.55
C LEU A 362 5.58 11.76 31.81
N ALA A 363 6.66 12.22 32.47
CA ALA A 363 8.01 12.07 31.92
C ALA A 363 8.50 10.61 31.98
N LYS A 364 8.13 9.85 33.01
CA LYS A 364 8.45 8.41 33.16
C LYS A 364 7.20 7.60 32.88
N LEU A 365 7.27 6.70 31.90
CA LEU A 365 6.12 5.90 31.47
C LEU A 365 5.99 4.59 32.26
N PRO A 366 4.79 3.98 32.31
CA PRO A 366 4.63 2.62 32.83
C PRO A 366 5.53 1.62 32.09
N VAL A 367 5.95 0.56 32.78
CA VAL A 367 6.77 -0.51 32.18
C VAL A 367 6.02 -1.13 30.99
N PRO A 368 6.64 -1.19 29.79
CA PRO A 368 6.04 -1.78 28.61
C PRO A 368 5.90 -3.31 28.76
N ARG A 369 4.87 -3.85 28.11
CA ARG A 369 4.57 -5.29 28.03
C ARG A 369 5.01 -5.81 26.67
N ALA A 370 5.54 -7.03 26.66
CA ALA A 370 5.94 -7.67 25.42
C ALA A 370 4.72 -8.08 24.59
N ALA A 371 4.87 -8.03 23.27
CA ALA A 371 3.94 -8.55 22.28
C ALA A 371 3.51 -9.98 22.62
N TRP A 372 2.27 -10.34 22.34
CA TRP A 372 1.82 -11.73 22.51
C TRP A 372 2.34 -12.63 21.39
N ILE A 373 2.33 -12.14 20.15
CA ILE A 373 2.99 -12.76 18.98
C ILE A 373 3.60 -11.63 18.15
N LYS A 374 4.93 -11.49 18.20
CA LYS A 374 5.68 -10.73 17.19
C LYS A 374 5.93 -11.59 15.95
N TYR A 375 6.04 -10.98 14.78
CA TYR A 375 6.57 -11.61 13.57
C TYR A 375 7.32 -10.62 12.68
N ALA A 376 8.05 -11.17 11.70
CA ALA A 376 9.15 -10.49 11.01
C ALA A 376 10.30 -10.13 11.97
N GLY A 377 11.08 -9.09 11.68
CA GLY A 377 12.31 -8.78 12.38
C GLY A 377 13.40 -9.85 12.26
N ASP A 378 14.48 -9.68 13.02
CA ASP A 378 15.67 -10.56 12.98
C ASP A 378 15.38 -12.03 13.36
N GLU A 379 14.33 -12.30 14.14
CA GLU A 379 13.89 -13.66 14.50
C GLU A 379 12.97 -14.29 13.44
N GLY A 380 12.45 -13.49 12.50
CA GLY A 380 11.53 -13.90 11.46
C GLY A 380 10.10 -14.17 11.95
N SER A 381 9.29 -14.74 11.06
CA SER A 381 7.89 -15.07 11.37
C SER A 381 7.76 -16.46 11.98
N PRO A 382 6.71 -16.73 12.81
CA PRO A 382 6.23 -18.08 13.06
C PRO A 382 6.13 -18.86 11.74
N PRO A 383 6.66 -20.10 11.62
CA PRO A 383 6.66 -20.83 10.34
C PRO A 383 5.28 -20.95 9.70
N GLU A 384 4.24 -21.01 10.54
CA GLU A 384 2.84 -21.08 10.12
C GLU A 384 2.35 -19.81 9.40
N PHE A 385 3.00 -18.66 9.60
CA PHE A 385 2.70 -17.35 8.97
C PHE A 385 3.38 -17.15 7.61
N GLY A 386 4.34 -18.01 7.24
CA GLY A 386 5.15 -17.85 6.03
C GLY A 386 6.02 -16.59 6.06
N SER A 387 6.36 -16.08 4.87
CA SER A 387 7.11 -14.84 4.64
C SER A 387 6.28 -13.83 3.83
N GLY A 388 6.77 -12.59 3.72
CA GLY A 388 6.11 -11.50 2.98
C GLY A 388 5.70 -10.35 3.90
N SER A 389 4.68 -9.60 3.47
CA SER A 389 4.17 -8.36 4.09
C SER A 389 4.03 -8.37 5.62
N GLU A 390 4.07 -7.18 6.22
CA GLU A 390 4.02 -6.95 7.67
C GLU A 390 2.72 -6.22 8.04
N SER A 391 1.59 -6.90 7.87
CA SER A 391 0.25 -6.29 7.95
C SER A 391 -0.72 -7.05 8.88
N PRO A 392 -0.54 -6.98 10.21
CA PRO A 392 -1.35 -7.72 11.18
C PRO A 392 -2.76 -7.13 11.29
N MET A 393 -3.77 -7.98 11.10
CA MET A 393 -5.17 -7.61 11.27
C MET A 393 -5.77 -8.33 12.47
N GLY A 394 -6.26 -7.57 13.44
CA GLY A 394 -7.05 -8.10 14.54
C GLY A 394 -8.26 -8.91 14.07
N GLY A 395 -8.93 -9.57 15.02
CA GLY A 395 -10.07 -10.41 14.70
C GLY A 395 -10.67 -11.10 15.91
N PRO A 396 -11.75 -11.87 15.72
CA PRO A 396 -12.59 -12.30 16.82
C PRO A 396 -12.12 -13.60 17.47
N VAL A 397 -12.51 -13.81 18.73
CA VAL A 397 -12.42 -15.13 19.38
C VAL A 397 -13.73 -15.88 19.15
N TYR A 398 -13.67 -17.11 18.65
CA TYR A 398 -14.88 -17.92 18.54
C TYR A 398 -15.34 -18.40 19.92
N ARG A 399 -16.64 -18.27 20.20
CA ARG A 399 -17.26 -18.75 21.44
C ARG A 399 -18.41 -19.70 21.13
N PHE A 400 -18.21 -20.99 21.41
CA PHE A 400 -19.21 -22.01 21.09
C PHE A 400 -20.39 -21.95 22.04
N ASN A 401 -21.59 -21.75 21.48
CA ASN A 401 -22.83 -21.83 22.23
C ASN A 401 -23.58 -23.14 21.90
N PRO A 402 -23.69 -24.10 22.85
CA PRO A 402 -24.44 -25.34 22.61
C PRO A 402 -25.93 -25.08 22.36
N ASN A 403 -26.50 -24.05 23.02
CA ASN A 403 -27.92 -23.70 22.94
C ASN A 403 -28.29 -22.87 21.69
N LEU A 404 -27.31 -22.39 20.92
CA LEU A 404 -27.57 -21.66 19.69
C LEU A 404 -28.07 -22.62 18.61
N ASN A 405 -29.36 -22.52 18.24
CA ASN A 405 -29.94 -23.30 17.16
C ASN A 405 -29.58 -22.70 15.79
N SER A 406 -28.36 -22.97 15.34
CA SER A 406 -27.83 -22.57 14.04
C SER A 406 -27.13 -23.76 13.38
N THR A 407 -27.38 -23.96 12.09
CA THR A 407 -26.71 -24.97 11.26
C THR A 407 -25.39 -24.48 10.68
N THR A 408 -25.09 -23.18 10.78
CA THR A 408 -23.86 -22.56 10.23
C THR A 408 -22.79 -22.28 11.28
N LYS A 409 -23.11 -22.47 12.56
CA LYS A 409 -22.19 -22.22 13.68
C LYS A 409 -21.00 -23.17 13.66
N PHE A 410 -19.82 -22.64 13.98
CA PHE A 410 -18.59 -23.43 14.01
C PHE A 410 -18.61 -24.52 15.11
N PRO A 411 -17.81 -25.60 14.97
CA PRO A 411 -17.80 -26.70 15.93
C PRO A 411 -17.15 -26.31 17.26
N GLN A 412 -17.50 -27.03 18.34
CA GLN A 412 -16.97 -26.82 19.69
C GLN A 412 -15.43 -26.94 19.76
N SER A 413 -14.79 -27.65 18.84
CA SER A 413 -13.32 -27.76 18.75
C SER A 413 -12.60 -26.44 18.46
N LEU A 414 -13.33 -25.39 18.08
CA LEU A 414 -12.78 -24.04 17.85
C LEU A 414 -13.10 -23.06 18.99
N ASP A 415 -13.80 -23.50 20.05
CA ASP A 415 -14.12 -22.63 21.19
C ASP A 415 -12.85 -22.05 21.83
N GLY A 416 -12.82 -20.73 21.98
CA GLY A 416 -11.67 -20.00 22.52
C GLY A 416 -10.48 -19.81 21.58
N LYS A 417 -10.53 -20.27 20.32
CA LYS A 417 -9.50 -19.94 19.33
C LYS A 417 -9.70 -18.50 18.82
N TYR A 418 -8.60 -17.74 18.73
CA TYR A 418 -8.53 -16.40 18.16
C TYR A 418 -8.34 -16.50 16.63
N PHE A 419 -9.12 -15.74 15.86
CA PHE A 419 -9.04 -15.72 14.40
C PHE A 419 -8.24 -14.48 13.97
N ALA A 420 -6.94 -14.66 13.81
CA ALA A 420 -6.02 -13.64 13.31
C ALA A 420 -6.19 -13.47 11.79
N GLY A 421 -6.23 -12.23 11.31
CA GLY A 421 -6.18 -11.90 9.89
C GLY A 421 -4.81 -11.33 9.51
N GLU A 422 -4.46 -11.41 8.24
CA GLU A 422 -3.29 -10.73 7.68
C GLU A 422 -3.63 -10.21 6.29
N TYR A 423 -3.46 -8.90 6.12
CA TYR A 423 -3.92 -8.16 4.95
C TYR A 423 -3.04 -8.45 3.73
N GLY A 424 -1.72 -8.24 3.83
CA GLY A 424 -0.81 -8.34 2.69
C GLY A 424 -0.48 -9.78 2.27
N ARG A 425 -0.35 -10.68 3.24
CA ARG A 425 -0.18 -12.14 3.06
C ARG A 425 -1.49 -12.89 2.85
N ARG A 426 -2.64 -12.19 2.96
CA ARG A 426 -3.99 -12.66 2.56
C ARG A 426 -4.38 -13.98 3.22
N TRP A 427 -4.35 -14.05 4.55
CA TRP A 427 -4.75 -15.26 5.28
C TRP A 427 -5.62 -14.97 6.50
N ILE A 428 -6.34 -16.01 6.93
CA ILE A 428 -6.97 -16.11 8.25
C ILE A 428 -6.36 -17.33 8.95
N LYS A 429 -6.02 -17.21 10.23
CA LYS A 429 -5.50 -18.32 11.04
C LYS A 429 -6.19 -18.41 12.38
N ALA A 430 -6.57 -19.62 12.76
CA ALA A 430 -7.08 -19.92 14.09
C ALA A 430 -5.91 -20.21 15.02
N ILE A 431 -5.79 -19.43 16.09
CA ILE A 431 -4.71 -19.50 17.06
C ILE A 431 -5.29 -19.97 18.40
N GLY A 432 -4.82 -21.10 18.90
CA GLY A 432 -5.15 -21.56 20.24
C GLY A 432 -4.53 -20.67 21.32
N VAL A 433 -5.15 -20.60 22.49
CA VAL A 433 -4.58 -19.91 23.67
C VAL A 433 -4.36 -20.94 24.77
N ASN A 434 -3.12 -21.08 25.22
CA ASN A 434 -2.77 -22.01 26.28
C ASN A 434 -3.28 -21.52 27.65
N ALA A 435 -3.32 -22.41 28.64
CA ALA A 435 -3.83 -22.09 29.98
C ALA A 435 -3.02 -21.03 30.74
N ASP A 436 -1.74 -20.84 30.39
CA ASP A 436 -0.87 -19.77 30.87
C ASP A 436 -1.03 -18.44 30.10
N GLY A 437 -1.82 -18.44 29.03
CA GLY A 437 -2.04 -17.31 28.14
C GLY A 437 -1.06 -17.20 26.97
N SER A 438 -0.10 -18.12 26.81
CA SER A 438 0.80 -18.14 25.65
C SER A 438 0.06 -18.56 24.36
N ARG A 439 0.65 -18.30 23.18
CA ARG A 439 0.11 -18.86 21.94
C ARG A 439 0.18 -20.39 21.93
N GLY A 440 -0.90 -21.02 21.47
CA GLY A 440 -0.98 -22.44 21.19
C GLY A 440 -0.66 -22.76 19.73
N ALA A 441 -1.29 -23.81 19.21
CA ALA A 441 -1.22 -24.15 17.79
C ALA A 441 -1.77 -23.01 16.91
N ILE A 442 -1.10 -22.75 15.79
CA ILE A 442 -1.55 -21.85 14.74
C ILE A 442 -2.00 -22.71 13.56
N GLU A 443 -3.26 -22.59 13.17
CA GLU A 443 -3.86 -23.39 12.12
C GLU A 443 -4.37 -22.52 10.97
N ALA A 444 -4.16 -22.97 9.73
CA ALA A 444 -4.74 -22.32 8.58
C ALA A 444 -6.27 -22.43 8.61
N PHE A 445 -6.96 -21.30 8.45
CA PHE A 445 -8.40 -21.27 8.24
C PHE A 445 -8.70 -21.14 6.73
N PRO A 446 -9.72 -21.82 6.18
CA PRO A 446 -10.06 -21.72 4.76
C PRO A 446 -10.53 -20.31 4.40
N TRP A 447 -9.65 -19.57 3.75
CA TRP A 447 -9.88 -18.25 3.18
C TRP A 447 -9.51 -18.27 1.68
N SER A 448 -10.38 -17.71 0.84
CA SER A 448 -10.12 -17.59 -0.60
C SER A 448 -10.47 -16.20 -1.17
N GLY A 449 -10.63 -15.20 -0.30
CA GLY A 449 -10.68 -13.80 -0.71
C GLY A 449 -9.27 -13.20 -0.83
N THR A 450 -9.19 -11.88 -0.79
CA THR A 450 -7.95 -11.13 -0.96
C THR A 450 -7.45 -10.55 0.37
N GLN A 451 -7.39 -9.23 0.49
CA GLN A 451 -6.85 -8.50 1.63
C GLN A 451 -7.89 -8.41 2.76
N VAL A 452 -7.72 -9.18 3.84
CA VAL A 452 -8.63 -9.18 5.00
C VAL A 452 -8.62 -7.81 5.67
N MET A 453 -9.77 -7.13 5.72
CA MET A 453 -9.90 -5.77 6.28
C MET A 453 -10.52 -5.75 7.68
N ASP A 454 -11.54 -6.56 7.93
CA ASP A 454 -12.25 -6.63 9.22
C ASP A 454 -12.91 -8.02 9.34
N MET A 455 -13.16 -8.49 10.57
CA MET A 455 -13.75 -9.81 10.87
C MET A 455 -14.57 -9.82 12.16
N ASN A 456 -15.75 -10.45 12.12
CA ASN A 456 -16.61 -10.57 13.30
C ASN A 456 -17.51 -11.81 13.24
N PHE A 457 -17.87 -12.41 14.37
CA PHE A 457 -18.85 -13.51 14.39
C PHE A 457 -20.28 -12.97 14.44
N GLY A 458 -21.13 -13.44 13.53
CA GLY A 458 -22.56 -13.12 13.52
C GLY A 458 -23.32 -13.80 14.67
N PRO A 459 -24.55 -13.35 14.99
CA PRO A 459 -25.37 -13.92 16.06
C PRO A 459 -25.73 -15.40 15.85
N GLU A 460 -25.63 -15.91 14.61
CA GLU A 460 -25.77 -17.32 14.25
C GLU A 460 -24.48 -18.16 14.40
N GLY A 461 -23.36 -17.55 14.78
CA GLY A 461 -22.08 -18.24 15.00
C GLY A 461 -21.25 -18.52 13.74
N ALA A 462 -21.58 -17.88 12.61
CA ALA A 462 -20.78 -17.87 11.38
C ALA A 462 -19.80 -16.69 11.37
N LEU A 463 -18.63 -16.85 10.75
CA LEU A 463 -17.61 -15.80 10.66
C LEU A 463 -17.91 -14.87 9.48
N TYR A 464 -18.09 -13.58 9.72
CA TYR A 464 -18.16 -12.57 8.66
C TYR A 464 -16.77 -11.98 8.42
N VAL A 465 -16.44 -11.70 7.16
CA VAL A 465 -15.14 -11.15 6.73
C VAL A 465 -15.39 -10.04 5.70
N LEU A 466 -14.81 -8.88 5.95
CA LEU A 466 -14.74 -7.77 5.00
C LEU A 466 -13.40 -7.86 4.27
N ASP A 467 -13.45 -7.83 2.94
CA ASP A 467 -12.33 -8.01 2.03
C ASP A 467 -12.11 -6.71 1.24
N TYR A 468 -10.91 -6.16 1.35
CA TYR A 468 -10.55 -4.87 0.73
C TYR A 468 -10.42 -4.94 -0.80
N GLY A 469 -10.27 -6.14 -1.36
CA GLY A 469 -9.98 -6.31 -2.79
C GLY A 469 -8.50 -6.09 -3.12
N THR A 470 -8.22 -5.89 -4.41
CA THR A 470 -6.90 -5.57 -4.98
C THR A 470 -6.91 -4.26 -5.77
N GLY A 471 -7.98 -3.46 -5.61
CA GLY A 471 -8.28 -2.33 -6.50
C GLY A 471 -8.80 -2.75 -7.89
N ALA A 472 -9.03 -4.06 -8.12
CA ALA A 472 -9.59 -4.58 -9.38
C ALA A 472 -11.13 -4.64 -9.40
N ASN A 473 -11.79 -3.85 -8.55
CA ASN A 473 -13.24 -3.86 -8.31
C ASN A 473 -13.76 -5.20 -7.75
N ASP A 474 -12.92 -5.87 -6.97
CA ASP A 474 -13.05 -7.21 -6.41
C ASP A 474 -13.26 -7.25 -4.88
N GLN A 475 -13.29 -6.09 -4.21
CA GLN A 475 -13.62 -5.98 -2.79
C GLN A 475 -14.95 -6.66 -2.47
N ALA A 476 -15.08 -7.27 -1.30
CA ALA A 476 -16.22 -8.13 -0.99
C ALA A 476 -16.59 -8.15 0.50
N LEU A 477 -17.84 -8.53 0.78
CA LEU A 477 -18.29 -8.92 2.11
C LEU A 477 -18.68 -10.39 2.04
N TYR A 478 -18.09 -11.20 2.91
CA TYR A 478 -18.35 -12.64 2.99
C TYR A 478 -18.94 -13.04 4.34
N ARG A 479 -19.72 -14.11 4.35
CA ARG A 479 -20.01 -14.92 5.53
C ARG A 479 -19.44 -16.31 5.30
N ILE A 480 -18.74 -16.86 6.27
CA ILE A 480 -18.16 -18.19 6.24
C ILE A 480 -18.98 -19.07 7.19
N ASP A 481 -19.71 -20.01 6.61
CA ASP A 481 -20.59 -20.95 7.30
C ASP A 481 -19.83 -22.27 7.55
N TYR A 482 -19.96 -22.86 8.75
CA TYR A 482 -19.61 -24.26 8.94
C TYR A 482 -20.77 -25.14 8.48
N LYS A 483 -20.46 -26.16 7.68
CA LYS A 483 -21.44 -27.12 7.13
C LYS A 483 -21.05 -28.58 7.43
N GLY A 484 -19.79 -28.83 7.81
CA GLY A 484 -19.25 -30.18 7.91
C GLY A 484 -19.36 -30.95 6.59
N ASN A 485 -19.69 -32.24 6.67
CA ASN A 485 -19.78 -33.15 5.52
C ASN A 485 -21.08 -33.02 4.68
N THR A 486 -21.85 -31.93 4.75
CA THR A 486 -22.99 -31.73 3.83
C THR A 486 -22.54 -31.19 2.47
N PRO A 487 -23.36 -31.34 1.40
CA PRO A 487 -23.14 -30.66 0.12
C PRO A 487 -23.02 -29.13 0.28
N ARG A 488 -22.37 -28.49 -0.68
CA ARG A 488 -22.15 -27.04 -0.76
C ARG A 488 -23.23 -26.41 -1.64
N PRO A 489 -23.93 -25.37 -1.16
CA PRO A 489 -24.73 -24.53 -2.04
C PRO A 489 -23.89 -24.00 -3.22
N PRO A 490 -24.50 -23.91 -4.41
CA PRO A 490 -23.80 -23.47 -5.61
C PRO A 490 -23.37 -22.00 -5.52
N THR A 491 -22.25 -21.67 -6.14
CA THR A 491 -21.79 -20.28 -6.25
C THR A 491 -22.52 -19.61 -7.41
N ALA A 492 -23.23 -18.52 -7.15
CA ALA A 492 -23.80 -17.65 -8.19
C ALA A 492 -22.78 -16.58 -8.61
N LYS A 493 -22.67 -16.32 -9.92
CA LYS A 493 -21.99 -15.15 -10.49
C LYS A 493 -22.93 -14.44 -11.45
N VAL A 494 -22.88 -13.11 -11.42
CA VAL A 494 -23.72 -12.22 -12.25
C VAL A 494 -22.83 -11.22 -12.95
N ALA A 495 -23.07 -11.05 -14.25
CA ALA A 495 -22.57 -9.91 -15.02
C ALA A 495 -23.72 -9.27 -15.82
N ALA A 496 -23.54 -8.02 -16.20
CA ALA A 496 -24.41 -7.26 -17.09
C ALA A 496 -23.56 -6.57 -18.16
N ASP A 497 -24.09 -6.40 -19.38
CA ASP A 497 -23.41 -5.68 -20.47
C ASP A 497 -23.23 -4.18 -20.15
N LYS A 498 -24.13 -3.62 -19.34
CA LYS A 498 -24.08 -2.27 -18.79
C LYS A 498 -24.90 -2.16 -17.51
N VAL A 499 -24.54 -1.19 -16.68
CA VAL A 499 -25.15 -0.93 -15.36
C VAL A 499 -25.83 0.44 -15.27
N SER A 500 -25.81 1.23 -16.34
CA SER A 500 -26.48 2.54 -16.41
C SER A 500 -26.89 2.88 -17.84
N GLY A 501 -27.82 3.84 -17.99
CA GLY A 501 -28.16 4.46 -19.26
C GLY A 501 -29.59 5.03 -19.31
N ALA A 502 -29.83 5.94 -20.25
CA ALA A 502 -31.16 6.48 -20.56
C ALA A 502 -32.23 5.39 -20.79
N ILE A 503 -33.49 5.71 -20.45
CA ILE A 503 -34.64 4.83 -20.71
C ILE A 503 -35.13 4.95 -22.17
N PRO A 504 -35.60 3.85 -22.79
CA PRO A 504 -35.65 2.48 -22.27
C PRO A 504 -34.28 1.78 -22.28
N LEU A 505 -33.87 1.26 -21.12
CA LEU A 505 -32.58 0.61 -20.92
C LEU A 505 -32.71 -0.91 -21.02
N THR A 506 -32.38 -1.48 -22.18
CA THR A 506 -32.29 -2.94 -22.38
C THR A 506 -30.92 -3.46 -21.96
N VAL A 507 -30.86 -4.29 -20.93
CA VAL A 507 -29.63 -4.92 -20.38
C VAL A 507 -29.60 -6.40 -20.75
N ALA A 508 -28.43 -6.93 -21.07
CA ALA A 508 -28.15 -8.35 -21.24
C ALA A 508 -27.39 -8.87 -20.01
N PHE A 509 -27.94 -9.89 -19.36
CA PHE A 509 -27.39 -10.50 -18.16
C PHE A 509 -26.71 -11.83 -18.46
N SER A 510 -25.66 -12.14 -17.70
CA SER A 510 -24.92 -13.39 -17.79
C SER A 510 -24.77 -14.04 -16.42
N SER A 511 -24.88 -15.37 -16.40
CA SER A 511 -24.60 -16.22 -15.23
C SER A 511 -23.23 -16.91 -15.30
N ALA A 512 -22.38 -16.55 -16.26
CA ALA A 512 -21.06 -17.15 -16.47
C ALA A 512 -20.20 -17.12 -15.20
N GLY A 513 -19.53 -18.23 -14.90
CA GLY A 513 -18.79 -18.43 -13.65
C GLY A 513 -19.63 -18.94 -12.48
N SER A 514 -20.96 -19.09 -12.63
CA SER A 514 -21.78 -19.82 -11.66
C SER A 514 -21.47 -21.32 -11.73
N ALA A 515 -21.28 -21.98 -10.59
CA ALA A 515 -20.94 -23.40 -10.52
C ALA A 515 -21.48 -24.07 -9.25
N ASP A 516 -21.90 -25.32 -9.37
CA ASP A 516 -22.02 -26.23 -8.22
C ASP A 516 -20.63 -26.78 -7.87
N PRO A 517 -20.14 -26.61 -6.63
CA PRO A 517 -18.88 -27.21 -6.18
C PRO A 517 -18.83 -28.74 -6.24
N GLU A 518 -19.97 -29.43 -6.30
CA GLU A 518 -20.07 -30.87 -6.55
C GLU A 518 -20.23 -31.24 -8.04
N GLY A 519 -20.24 -30.25 -8.95
CA GLY A 519 -20.28 -30.44 -10.40
C GLY A 519 -21.65 -30.75 -11.00
N GLY A 520 -22.73 -30.62 -10.21
CA GLY A 520 -24.10 -30.77 -10.65
C GLY A 520 -24.60 -29.66 -11.59
N ALA A 521 -25.65 -29.98 -12.35
CA ALA A 521 -26.29 -29.04 -13.26
C ALA A 521 -27.14 -28.01 -12.50
N LEU A 522 -26.93 -26.73 -12.78
CA LEU A 522 -27.67 -25.63 -12.16
C LEU A 522 -28.99 -25.33 -12.87
N THR A 523 -29.98 -24.91 -12.10
CA THR A 523 -31.19 -24.21 -12.57
C THR A 523 -31.14 -22.74 -12.18
N TYR A 524 -31.76 -21.87 -12.98
CA TYR A 524 -31.59 -20.41 -12.88
C TYR A 524 -32.94 -19.72 -12.62
N ARG A 525 -32.95 -18.71 -11.75
CA ARG A 525 -34.08 -17.79 -11.55
C ARG A 525 -33.59 -16.36 -11.38
N TRP A 526 -33.98 -15.51 -12.31
CA TRP A 526 -33.72 -14.07 -12.29
C TRP A 526 -34.92 -13.29 -11.77
N GLU A 527 -34.64 -12.27 -10.97
CA GLU A 527 -35.59 -11.27 -10.46
C GLU A 527 -35.00 -9.88 -10.78
N PHE A 528 -35.62 -9.10 -11.67
CA PHE A 528 -35.03 -7.86 -12.20
C PHE A 528 -35.24 -6.62 -11.31
N GLY A 529 -36.06 -6.73 -10.26
CA GLY A 529 -36.31 -5.66 -9.28
C GLY A 529 -37.48 -4.73 -9.61
N ASP A 530 -38.02 -4.80 -10.83
CA ASP A 530 -39.22 -4.08 -11.29
C ASP A 530 -40.49 -4.97 -11.36
N GLY A 531 -40.38 -6.22 -10.88
CA GLY A 531 -41.39 -7.27 -11.01
C GLY A 531 -41.15 -8.24 -12.17
N GLY A 532 -40.24 -7.93 -13.09
CA GLY A 532 -39.80 -8.86 -14.14
C GLY A 532 -39.01 -10.05 -13.59
N THR A 533 -39.15 -11.22 -14.24
CA THR A 533 -38.43 -12.45 -13.90
C THR A 533 -38.05 -13.26 -15.14
N SER A 534 -37.08 -14.17 -15.02
CA SER A 534 -36.72 -15.12 -16.08
C SER A 534 -36.11 -16.41 -15.51
N THR A 535 -36.14 -17.51 -16.26
CA THR A 535 -35.45 -18.77 -15.94
C THR A 535 -34.35 -19.13 -16.92
N ALA A 536 -34.07 -18.26 -17.91
CA ALA A 536 -32.93 -18.44 -18.80
C ALA A 536 -31.61 -18.18 -18.05
N ALA A 537 -30.54 -18.90 -18.39
CA ALA A 537 -29.22 -18.68 -17.80
C ALA A 537 -28.69 -17.27 -18.07
N ASN A 538 -28.90 -16.75 -19.30
CA ASN A 538 -28.42 -15.45 -19.77
C ASN A 538 -29.58 -14.66 -20.42
N PRO A 539 -30.47 -14.02 -19.65
CA PRO A 539 -31.62 -13.29 -20.17
C PRO A 539 -31.28 -11.87 -20.61
N SER A 540 -32.20 -11.24 -21.33
CA SER A 540 -32.22 -9.79 -21.56
C SER A 540 -33.50 -9.20 -20.99
N HIS A 541 -33.43 -7.99 -20.43
CA HIS A 541 -34.57 -7.29 -19.80
C HIS A 541 -34.50 -5.79 -20.04
N THR A 542 -35.64 -5.12 -20.13
CA THR A 542 -35.74 -3.70 -20.50
C THR A 542 -36.43 -2.87 -19.42
N TYR A 543 -35.70 -1.95 -18.80
CA TYR A 543 -36.25 -0.98 -17.86
C TYR A 543 -36.81 0.22 -18.63
N THR A 544 -38.11 0.49 -18.45
CA THR A 544 -38.82 1.60 -19.10
C THR A 544 -39.09 2.79 -18.17
N THR A 545 -38.87 2.60 -16.87
CA THR A 545 -39.04 3.62 -15.82
C THR A 545 -37.68 3.94 -15.22
N ALA A 546 -37.39 5.23 -15.00
CA ALA A 546 -36.15 5.65 -14.36
C ALA A 546 -36.08 5.20 -12.89
N GLY A 547 -34.90 4.77 -12.43
CA GLY A 547 -34.69 4.27 -11.08
C GLY A 547 -33.51 3.31 -10.97
N SER A 548 -33.12 3.01 -9.73
CA SER A 548 -32.08 2.02 -9.42
C SER A 548 -32.72 0.67 -9.08
N TYR A 549 -32.36 -0.35 -9.84
CA TYR A 549 -32.82 -1.73 -9.70
C TYR A 549 -31.65 -2.61 -9.25
N SER A 550 -31.93 -3.70 -8.51
CA SER A 550 -30.91 -4.70 -8.19
C SER A 550 -31.28 -6.09 -8.75
N PRO A 551 -30.95 -6.35 -10.03
CA PRO A 551 -31.19 -7.64 -10.66
C PRO A 551 -30.43 -8.75 -9.93
N LYS A 552 -31.18 -9.79 -9.54
CA LYS A 552 -30.70 -10.91 -8.76
C LYS A 552 -30.82 -12.20 -9.56
N LEU A 553 -29.72 -12.93 -9.65
CA LEU A 553 -29.71 -14.34 -10.03
C LEU A 553 -29.78 -15.19 -8.77
N THR A 554 -30.65 -16.20 -8.77
CA THR A 554 -30.61 -17.36 -7.89
C THR A 554 -30.26 -18.58 -8.74
N VAL A 555 -29.24 -19.35 -8.34
CA VAL A 555 -28.96 -20.67 -8.93
C VAL A 555 -29.26 -21.77 -7.92
N THR A 556 -29.84 -22.88 -8.37
CA THR A 556 -30.17 -24.04 -7.52
C THR A 556 -29.49 -25.30 -8.07
N ASP A 557 -28.86 -26.07 -7.21
CA ASP A 557 -28.19 -27.34 -7.55
C ASP A 557 -29.18 -28.53 -7.61
N PRO A 558 -28.72 -29.76 -7.93
CA PRO A 558 -29.57 -30.95 -7.88
C PRO A 558 -30.00 -31.40 -6.47
N THR A 559 -29.40 -30.87 -5.40
CA THR A 559 -29.74 -31.20 -4.01
C THR A 559 -30.80 -30.27 -3.39
N GLY A 560 -31.11 -29.16 -4.07
CA GLY A 560 -32.07 -28.13 -3.66
C GLY A 560 -31.42 -26.95 -2.92
N LEU A 561 -30.09 -26.91 -2.82
CA LEU A 561 -29.35 -25.80 -2.25
C LEU A 561 -29.21 -24.65 -3.26
N THR A 562 -29.22 -23.42 -2.76
CA THR A 562 -29.23 -22.22 -3.61
C THR A 562 -28.06 -21.27 -3.35
N GLY A 563 -27.50 -20.73 -4.43
CA GLY A 563 -26.65 -19.55 -4.43
C GLY A 563 -27.41 -18.33 -4.93
N SER A 564 -27.00 -17.12 -4.55
CA SER A 564 -27.53 -15.87 -5.11
C SER A 564 -26.45 -14.83 -5.29
N ALA A 565 -26.60 -14.02 -6.33
CA ALA A 565 -25.77 -12.84 -6.60
C ALA A 565 -26.64 -11.76 -7.23
N SER A 566 -26.28 -10.49 -7.04
CA SER A 566 -26.97 -9.36 -7.66
C SER A 566 -26.00 -8.27 -8.14
N VAL A 567 -26.44 -7.53 -9.14
CA VAL A 567 -25.78 -6.31 -9.67
C VAL A 567 -26.69 -5.10 -9.40
N LEU A 568 -26.15 -3.88 -9.50
CA LEU A 568 -26.93 -2.65 -9.46
C LEU A 568 -27.11 -2.13 -10.90
N VAL A 569 -28.31 -1.69 -11.28
CA VAL A 569 -28.60 -1.09 -12.58
C VAL A 569 -29.37 0.21 -12.39
N THR A 570 -28.85 1.33 -12.88
CA THR A 570 -29.51 2.65 -12.84
C THR A 570 -30.09 2.99 -14.21
N ALA A 571 -31.41 2.88 -14.37
CA ALA A 571 -32.09 3.28 -15.59
C ALA A 571 -32.50 4.76 -15.53
N GLY A 572 -32.39 5.46 -16.67
CA GLY A 572 -32.80 6.85 -16.83
C GLY A 572 -31.67 7.87 -16.68
N ASN A 573 -30.45 7.44 -16.35
CA ASN A 573 -29.25 8.26 -16.27
C ASN A 573 -28.03 7.43 -16.73
N THR A 574 -27.11 8.01 -17.47
CA THR A 574 -25.92 7.35 -18.00
C THR A 574 -24.71 7.76 -17.18
N ALA A 575 -23.88 6.81 -16.71
CA ALA A 575 -22.66 7.19 -16.00
C ALA A 575 -21.76 8.06 -16.91
N PRO A 576 -21.09 9.09 -16.37
CA PRO A 576 -20.28 10.01 -17.16
C PRO A 576 -19.13 9.28 -17.86
N THR A 577 -18.63 9.82 -18.97
CA THR A 577 -17.38 9.34 -19.56
C THR A 577 -16.24 10.21 -19.06
N VAL A 578 -15.19 9.61 -18.49
CA VAL A 578 -13.96 10.30 -18.07
C VAL A 578 -12.77 9.74 -18.83
N ASN A 579 -12.00 10.61 -19.48
CA ASN A 579 -10.82 10.25 -20.26
C ASN A 579 -9.63 11.09 -19.79
N LEU A 580 -8.67 10.43 -19.13
CA LEU A 580 -7.39 10.98 -18.72
C LEU A 580 -6.42 10.95 -19.92
N GLN A 581 -6.22 12.10 -20.54
CA GLN A 581 -5.42 12.27 -21.76
C GLN A 581 -3.93 12.39 -21.43
N LEU A 582 -3.61 13.12 -20.36
CA LEU A 582 -2.29 13.23 -19.77
C LEU A 582 -2.39 12.99 -18.26
N PRO A 583 -1.40 12.36 -17.62
CA PRO A 583 -0.33 11.57 -18.25
C PRO A 583 -0.92 10.40 -19.06
N GLY A 584 -0.31 10.06 -20.18
CA GLY A 584 -0.78 8.95 -21.03
C GLY A 584 -0.55 7.59 -20.36
N ASN A 585 -1.45 6.63 -20.56
CA ASN A 585 -1.32 5.31 -19.94
C ASN A 585 -0.07 4.56 -20.46
N GLY A 586 0.92 4.39 -19.59
CA GLY A 586 2.27 3.90 -19.86
C GLY A 586 3.37 4.98 -19.87
N ALA A 587 3.06 6.24 -19.56
CA ALA A 587 4.03 7.34 -19.59
C ALA A 587 5.21 7.13 -18.63
N LEU A 588 6.41 7.47 -19.09
CA LEU A 588 7.65 7.39 -18.31
C LEU A 588 7.77 8.54 -17.32
N PHE A 589 8.00 8.22 -16.05
CA PHE A 589 8.22 9.19 -14.96
C PHE A 589 9.39 8.79 -14.06
N SER A 590 9.79 9.69 -13.17
CA SER A 590 10.62 9.37 -12.01
C SER A 590 9.97 9.95 -10.75
N PHE A 591 10.23 9.33 -9.61
CA PHE A 591 9.91 9.92 -8.32
C PHE A 591 10.64 11.27 -8.17
N GLY A 592 9.93 12.28 -7.65
CA GLY A 592 10.34 13.69 -7.72
C GLY A 592 9.92 14.46 -8.99
N ASP A 593 9.38 13.80 -10.04
CA ASP A 593 8.85 14.51 -11.21
C ASP A 593 7.60 15.34 -10.85
N THR A 594 7.46 16.53 -11.46
CA THR A 594 6.15 17.20 -11.53
C THR A 594 5.43 16.78 -12.80
N VAL A 595 4.39 15.96 -12.65
CA VAL A 595 3.67 15.34 -13.77
C VAL A 595 2.45 16.19 -14.16
N PRO A 596 2.30 16.60 -15.44
CA PRO A 596 1.11 17.30 -15.91
C PRO A 596 -0.05 16.34 -16.15
N PHE A 597 -1.26 16.78 -15.82
CA PHE A 597 -2.49 16.07 -16.14
C PHE A 597 -3.43 16.88 -17.03
N GLN A 598 -4.23 16.17 -17.83
CA GLN A 598 -5.29 16.71 -18.67
C GLN A 598 -6.42 15.67 -18.75
N VAL A 599 -7.63 16.10 -18.41
CA VAL A 599 -8.84 15.27 -18.38
C VAL A 599 -9.87 15.90 -19.32
N SER A 600 -10.52 15.07 -20.11
CA SER A 600 -11.79 15.40 -20.76
C SER A 600 -12.87 14.49 -20.19
N ALA A 601 -13.95 15.07 -19.68
CA ALA A 601 -15.11 14.33 -19.26
C ALA A 601 -16.38 14.87 -19.94
N SER A 602 -17.38 14.01 -20.08
CA SER A 602 -18.66 14.35 -20.71
C SER A 602 -19.79 13.53 -20.10
N ASP A 603 -20.91 14.18 -19.85
CA ASP A 603 -22.13 13.55 -19.36
C ASP A 603 -23.28 13.77 -20.37
N PRO A 604 -24.03 12.74 -20.80
CA PRO A 604 -25.11 12.89 -21.78
C PRO A 604 -26.34 13.65 -21.24
N GLU A 605 -26.58 13.60 -19.93
CA GLU A 605 -27.78 14.12 -19.29
C GLU A 605 -27.55 15.48 -18.58
N ASP A 606 -26.36 15.70 -18.00
CA ASP A 606 -26.01 16.91 -17.23
C ASP A 606 -25.42 18.07 -18.04
N GLY A 607 -25.03 17.86 -19.30
CA GLY A 607 -24.45 18.90 -20.15
C GLY A 607 -22.95 19.13 -19.92
N PRO A 608 -22.45 20.38 -20.01
CA PRO A 608 -21.01 20.66 -19.88
C PRO A 608 -20.48 20.33 -18.47
N VAL A 609 -19.43 19.50 -18.42
CA VAL A 609 -18.76 19.13 -17.15
C VAL A 609 -18.15 20.35 -16.47
N ASP A 610 -18.41 20.48 -15.17
CA ASP A 610 -17.70 21.43 -14.30
C ASP A 610 -16.32 20.88 -13.92
N CYS A 611 -15.28 21.49 -14.47
CA CYS A 611 -13.89 21.14 -14.18
C CYS A 611 -13.49 21.32 -12.71
N ALA A 612 -14.21 22.10 -11.90
CA ALA A 612 -13.95 22.18 -10.46
C ALA A 612 -14.38 20.91 -9.69
N ARG A 613 -15.26 20.10 -10.28
CA ARG A 613 -15.71 18.80 -9.74
C ARG A 613 -14.89 17.60 -10.23
N VAL A 614 -14.11 17.76 -11.30
CA VAL A 614 -13.15 16.73 -11.73
C VAL A 614 -12.02 16.69 -10.71
N LYS A 615 -11.78 15.52 -10.10
CA LYS A 615 -10.62 15.28 -9.24
C LYS A 615 -9.63 14.42 -9.97
N VAL A 616 -8.34 14.67 -9.74
CA VAL A 616 -7.23 13.86 -10.24
C VAL A 616 -6.37 13.49 -9.05
N THR A 617 -6.31 12.19 -8.77
CA THR A 617 -5.58 11.60 -7.66
C THR A 617 -4.28 10.99 -8.20
N TYR A 618 -3.15 11.29 -7.58
CA TYR A 618 -1.95 10.47 -7.71
C TYR A 618 -1.97 9.38 -6.63
N LEU A 619 -1.78 8.14 -7.08
CA LEU A 619 -1.61 6.98 -6.23
C LEU A 619 -0.25 6.35 -6.51
N LEU A 620 0.45 5.96 -5.43
CA LEU A 620 1.60 5.08 -5.52
C LEU A 620 1.11 3.63 -5.59
N GLY A 621 1.38 2.97 -6.72
CA GLY A 621 1.09 1.56 -6.90
C GLY A 621 2.32 0.70 -6.63
N HIS A 622 2.13 -0.43 -5.97
CA HIS A 622 3.16 -1.46 -5.82
C HIS A 622 2.52 -2.84 -5.73
N ASP A 623 3.23 -3.83 -6.28
CA ASP A 623 2.85 -5.24 -6.41
C ASP A 623 1.41 -5.48 -6.90
N ALA A 624 0.44 -5.42 -5.99
CA ALA A 624 -0.96 -5.74 -6.22
C ALA A 624 -1.97 -4.71 -5.65
N HIS A 625 -1.52 -3.54 -5.15
CA HIS A 625 -2.43 -2.49 -4.68
C HIS A 625 -1.86 -1.08 -4.84
N ARG A 626 -2.57 -0.07 -4.33
CA ARG A 626 -2.28 1.36 -4.52
C ARG A 626 -2.65 2.16 -3.28
N HIS A 627 -1.81 3.12 -2.90
CA HIS A 627 -2.09 4.11 -1.87
C HIS A 627 -2.38 5.45 -2.52
N GLN A 628 -3.48 6.12 -2.15
CA GLN A 628 -3.66 7.52 -2.50
C GLN A 628 -2.62 8.36 -1.74
N ILE A 629 -1.87 9.18 -2.46
CA ILE A 629 -0.81 10.02 -1.89
C ILE A 629 -1.20 11.51 -1.95
N THR A 630 -1.79 11.96 -3.06
CA THR A 630 -2.22 13.37 -3.17
C THR A 630 -3.29 13.53 -4.24
N GLN A 631 -4.07 14.61 -4.17
CA GLN A 631 -5.18 14.88 -5.08
C GLN A 631 -5.25 16.37 -5.46
N LYS A 632 -5.74 16.65 -6.66
CA LYS A 632 -6.03 18.00 -7.14
C LYS A 632 -7.31 18.04 -7.94
N THR A 633 -8.09 19.12 -7.81
CA THR A 633 -9.28 19.36 -8.64
C THR A 633 -8.93 20.16 -9.90
N GLY A 634 -9.54 19.81 -11.04
CA GLY A 634 -9.36 20.48 -12.32
C GLY A 634 -9.42 19.53 -13.52
N CYS A 635 -9.77 20.05 -14.70
CA CYS A 635 -9.58 19.32 -15.97
C CYS A 635 -8.12 19.39 -16.48
N SER A 636 -7.27 20.24 -15.90
CA SER A 636 -5.84 20.29 -16.23
C SER A 636 -5.02 20.86 -15.09
N GLY A 637 -3.74 20.53 -15.06
CA GLY A 637 -2.81 21.02 -14.05
C GLY A 637 -1.55 20.17 -13.97
N THR A 638 -0.90 20.22 -12.81
CA THR A 638 0.25 19.39 -12.45
C THR A 638 0.08 18.85 -11.03
N ILE A 639 0.64 17.66 -10.79
CA ILE A 639 0.82 17.06 -9.47
C ILE A 639 2.32 16.75 -9.29
N PRO A 640 2.97 17.18 -8.21
CA PRO A 640 4.30 16.70 -7.84
C PRO A 640 4.18 15.25 -7.38
N VAL A 641 4.95 14.35 -7.99
CA VAL A 641 5.14 12.99 -7.49
C VAL A 641 6.27 13.05 -6.46
N PRO A 642 6.05 12.65 -5.19
CA PRO A 642 7.10 12.70 -4.18
C PRO A 642 8.29 11.79 -4.54
N VAL A 643 9.41 12.00 -3.87
CA VAL A 643 10.50 11.01 -3.88
C VAL A 643 10.07 9.87 -2.97
N ASP A 644 9.94 8.66 -3.51
CA ASP A 644 9.70 7.47 -2.69
C ASP A 644 10.95 7.16 -1.86
N GLY A 645 10.74 6.95 -0.56
CA GLY A 645 11.75 6.52 0.40
C GLY A 645 11.20 5.49 1.39
N GLU A 646 10.05 4.91 1.07
CA GLU A 646 9.27 4.01 1.94
C GLU A 646 9.48 2.55 1.53
N HIS A 647 9.60 2.32 0.22
CA HIS A 647 9.73 1.00 -0.37
C HIS A 647 11.20 0.60 -0.46
N ASP A 648 11.47 -0.69 -0.26
CA ASP A 648 12.81 -1.21 -0.46
C ASP A 648 13.21 -1.13 -1.95
N ALA A 649 14.51 -1.11 -2.24
CA ALA A 649 15.00 -0.92 -3.60
C ALA A 649 14.64 -2.06 -4.57
N ALA A 650 14.10 -3.19 -4.10
CA ALA A 650 13.57 -4.32 -4.88
C ALA A 650 12.06 -4.24 -5.15
N ALA A 651 11.36 -3.22 -4.63
CA ALA A 651 9.91 -3.14 -4.73
C ALA A 651 9.44 -2.74 -6.14
N ASN A 652 8.42 -3.42 -6.67
CA ASN A 652 7.85 -3.10 -7.97
C ASN A 652 6.89 -1.90 -7.89
N ILE A 653 7.46 -0.71 -7.68
CA ILE A 653 6.76 0.56 -7.58
C ILE A 653 6.43 1.16 -8.95
N TYR A 654 5.30 1.85 -9.03
CA TYR A 654 4.82 2.55 -10.22
C TYR A 654 3.84 3.68 -9.87
N GLY A 655 3.72 4.67 -10.73
CA GLY A 655 2.77 5.77 -10.53
C GLY A 655 1.40 5.42 -11.09
N VAL A 656 0.33 5.93 -10.49
CA VAL A 656 -1.02 5.86 -11.05
C VAL A 656 -1.68 7.23 -10.94
N PHE A 657 -2.29 7.69 -12.03
CA PHE A 657 -3.18 8.84 -12.02
C PHE A 657 -4.60 8.32 -12.25
N ASP A 658 -5.51 8.65 -11.34
CA ASP A 658 -6.93 8.36 -11.46
C ASP A 658 -7.71 9.68 -11.49
N ALA A 659 -8.39 9.95 -12.61
CA ALA A 659 -9.31 11.07 -12.73
C ALA A 659 -10.75 10.61 -12.53
N GLU A 660 -11.44 11.13 -11.51
CA GLU A 660 -12.84 10.83 -11.24
C GLU A 660 -13.76 12.03 -11.52
N TYR A 661 -14.98 11.72 -11.99
CA TYR A 661 -16.09 12.67 -12.02
C TYR A 661 -17.39 11.95 -11.63
N THR A 662 -18.10 12.51 -10.66
CA THR A 662 -19.46 12.12 -10.28
C THR A 662 -20.46 13.07 -10.94
N ASP A 663 -21.51 12.53 -11.56
CA ASP A 663 -22.63 13.30 -12.13
C ASP A 663 -23.59 13.85 -11.06
N ASN A 664 -24.72 14.44 -11.44
CA ASN A 664 -25.74 14.94 -10.51
C ASN A 664 -26.68 13.84 -9.97
N ALA A 665 -26.74 12.68 -10.62
CA ALA A 665 -27.49 11.51 -10.16
C ALA A 665 -26.71 10.63 -9.17
N GLY A 666 -25.41 10.87 -9.01
CA GLY A 666 -24.50 10.15 -8.13
C GLY A 666 -23.72 9.01 -8.79
N LEU A 667 -23.75 8.85 -10.11
CA LEU A 667 -22.88 7.87 -10.80
C LEU A 667 -21.49 8.48 -10.97
N THR A 668 -20.45 7.68 -10.72
CA THR A 668 -19.05 8.09 -10.83
C THR A 668 -18.33 7.22 -11.84
N SER A 669 -17.50 7.85 -12.67
CA SER A 669 -16.62 7.17 -13.62
C SER A 669 -15.19 7.65 -13.48
N HIS A 670 -14.26 6.78 -13.88
CA HIS A 670 -12.83 6.94 -13.68
C HIS A 670 -12.08 6.87 -15.01
N GLY A 671 -11.05 7.70 -15.16
CA GLY A 671 -10.06 7.63 -16.23
C GLY A 671 -8.67 7.40 -15.63
N VAL A 672 -8.11 6.21 -15.81
CA VAL A 672 -6.88 5.77 -15.14
C VAL A 672 -5.71 5.63 -16.10
N SER A 673 -4.55 6.18 -15.72
CA SER A 673 -3.26 5.99 -16.38
C SER A 673 -2.24 5.41 -15.40
N ILE A 674 -1.60 4.31 -15.78
CA ILE A 674 -0.47 3.72 -15.07
C ILE A 674 0.81 4.32 -15.66
N LEU A 675 1.71 4.82 -14.83
CA LEU A 675 2.97 5.44 -15.20
C LEU A 675 4.12 4.50 -14.87
N GLN A 676 5.09 4.42 -15.77
CA GLN A 676 6.20 3.48 -15.66
C GLN A 676 7.45 4.22 -15.20
N PRO A 677 8.14 3.76 -14.15
CA PRO A 677 9.37 4.40 -13.72
C PRO A 677 10.41 4.31 -14.84
N ARG A 678 11.19 5.38 -15.05
CA ARG A 678 12.27 5.43 -16.05
C ARG A 678 13.32 4.36 -15.77
N HIS A 679 13.53 3.99 -14.51
CA HIS A 679 14.43 2.93 -14.06
C HIS A 679 13.60 1.77 -13.51
N ARG A 680 13.86 0.53 -13.92
CA ARG A 680 13.13 -0.66 -13.46
C ARG A 680 13.98 -1.92 -13.56
N GLN A 681 13.89 -2.77 -12.54
CA GLN A 681 14.44 -4.13 -12.50
C GLN A 681 13.76 -5.08 -13.50
N GLY A 682 14.53 -6.04 -14.01
CA GLY A 682 14.11 -6.96 -15.07
C GLY A 682 13.03 -7.95 -14.60
N GLU A 683 13.11 -8.41 -13.35
CA GLU A 683 12.20 -9.34 -12.69
C GLU A 683 10.78 -8.80 -12.51
N HIS A 684 10.57 -7.50 -12.64
CA HIS A 684 9.24 -6.86 -12.62
C HIS A 684 8.48 -6.96 -13.96
N PHE A 685 8.73 -8.01 -14.74
CA PHE A 685 8.07 -8.23 -16.03
C PHE A 685 6.59 -8.62 -15.86
N GLY A 686 5.76 -8.23 -16.83
CA GLY A 686 4.35 -8.66 -16.88
C GLY A 686 4.13 -10.01 -17.55
N ALA A 687 4.97 -10.36 -18.52
CA ALA A 687 4.98 -11.68 -19.16
C ALA A 687 6.37 -12.01 -19.72
N GLN A 688 6.70 -13.30 -19.82
CA GLN A 688 7.99 -13.80 -20.28
C GLN A 688 7.88 -15.06 -21.14
N GLN A 689 8.94 -15.38 -21.88
CA GLN A 689 9.16 -16.68 -22.49
C GLN A 689 10.64 -17.12 -22.32
N GLY A 690 10.83 -18.35 -21.83
CA GLY A 690 12.10 -19.08 -21.79
C GLY A 690 13.02 -18.77 -20.62
N ILE A 691 12.91 -17.58 -20.03
CA ILE A 691 13.78 -17.12 -18.94
C ILE A 691 13.39 -17.68 -17.57
N GLN A 692 14.28 -17.48 -16.60
CA GLN A 692 14.01 -17.65 -15.17
C GLN A 692 14.58 -16.46 -14.39
N VAL A 693 14.05 -16.21 -13.19
CA VAL A 693 14.65 -15.25 -12.25
C VAL A 693 15.81 -15.94 -11.54
N ALA A 694 16.98 -15.29 -11.47
CA ALA A 694 18.16 -15.78 -10.76
C ALA A 694 18.46 -14.90 -9.53
N ASP A 695 19.04 -15.48 -8.49
CA ASP A 695 19.44 -14.77 -7.26
C ASP A 695 20.90 -14.33 -7.34
N HIS A 696 21.14 -13.01 -7.26
CA HIS A 696 22.45 -12.38 -7.37
C HIS A 696 22.60 -11.25 -6.35
N ALA A 697 23.40 -11.46 -5.30
CA ALA A 697 23.52 -10.51 -4.19
C ALA A 697 24.12 -9.13 -4.57
N THR A 698 24.72 -8.99 -5.75
CA THR A 698 25.23 -7.71 -6.30
C THR A 698 24.31 -7.10 -7.37
N ALA A 699 23.17 -7.74 -7.65
CA ALA A 699 22.08 -7.17 -8.41
C ALA A 699 21.27 -6.19 -7.54
N GLU A 700 20.60 -5.25 -8.19
CA GLU A 700 19.54 -4.46 -7.55
C GLU A 700 18.43 -5.42 -7.11
N GLY A 701 17.87 -5.23 -5.91
CA GLY A 701 16.91 -6.17 -5.33
C GLY A 701 17.40 -7.61 -5.08
N GLY A 702 18.68 -7.88 -5.35
CA GLY A 702 19.28 -9.21 -5.20
C GLY A 702 18.89 -10.22 -6.29
N LYS A 703 18.29 -9.79 -7.41
CA LYS A 703 17.74 -10.68 -8.46
C LYS A 703 18.03 -10.16 -9.87
N THR A 704 17.96 -11.08 -10.84
CA THR A 704 18.11 -10.77 -12.27
C THR A 704 17.12 -11.60 -13.10
N ILE A 705 16.95 -11.21 -14.36
CA ILE A 705 16.50 -12.11 -15.42
C ILE A 705 17.69 -12.83 -16.02
N GLY A 706 17.75 -14.15 -15.81
CA GLY A 706 18.82 -15.00 -16.28
C GLY A 706 18.32 -16.24 -17.01
N TYR A 707 19.23 -17.21 -17.17
CA TYR A 707 19.02 -18.46 -17.93
C TYR A 707 18.59 -18.23 -19.40
N THR A 708 18.95 -17.07 -19.95
CA THR A 708 18.45 -16.57 -21.23
C THR A 708 18.97 -17.36 -22.43
N ASP A 709 18.08 -17.69 -23.37
CA ASP A 709 18.40 -18.38 -24.62
C ASP A 709 18.04 -17.54 -25.86
N ASN A 710 18.49 -17.97 -27.04
CA ASN A 710 18.27 -17.20 -28.27
C ASN A 710 16.79 -17.21 -28.72
N GLY A 711 16.11 -16.07 -28.58
CA GLY A 711 14.70 -15.89 -28.93
C GLY A 711 13.77 -15.75 -27.72
N ASP A 712 14.32 -15.87 -26.51
CA ASP A 712 13.62 -15.60 -25.27
C ASP A 712 13.32 -14.11 -25.12
N TRP A 713 12.38 -13.78 -24.23
CA TRP A 713 11.98 -12.39 -24.01
C TRP A 713 11.28 -12.18 -22.66
N ILE A 714 11.34 -10.94 -22.19
CA ILE A 714 10.43 -10.39 -21.18
C ILE A 714 9.66 -9.21 -21.77
N SER A 715 8.49 -8.92 -21.21
CA SER A 715 7.66 -7.80 -21.67
C SER A 715 6.95 -7.06 -20.56
N PHE A 716 6.68 -5.78 -20.82
CA PHE A 716 6.05 -4.85 -19.91
C PHE A 716 4.96 -4.07 -20.66
N THR A 717 3.80 -3.89 -20.02
CA THR A 717 2.67 -3.16 -20.59
C THR A 717 1.89 -2.45 -19.48
N PRO A 718 1.36 -1.23 -19.70
CA PRO A 718 1.52 -0.36 -20.87
C PRO A 718 2.81 0.49 -20.83
N TYR A 719 3.38 0.86 -21.97
CA TYR A 719 4.52 1.80 -22.09
C TYR A 719 4.32 2.84 -23.21
N VAL A 720 4.59 4.12 -22.94
CA VAL A 720 4.61 5.22 -23.93
C VAL A 720 6.06 5.67 -24.14
N LEU A 721 6.65 5.23 -25.25
CA LEU A 721 8.08 5.41 -25.53
C LEU A 721 8.41 6.63 -26.40
N ALA A 722 7.40 7.42 -26.82
CA ALA A 722 7.57 8.56 -27.72
C ALA A 722 8.64 9.57 -27.25
N ASN A 723 8.75 9.79 -25.94
CA ASN A 723 9.72 10.72 -25.35
C ASN A 723 11.09 10.08 -25.03
N ALA A 724 11.23 8.76 -25.05
CA ALA A 724 12.46 8.05 -24.67
C ALA A 724 13.50 8.12 -25.79
N ILE A 725 14.66 8.76 -25.58
CA ILE A 725 15.71 8.93 -26.60
C ILE A 725 16.78 7.83 -26.57
N SER A 726 17.02 7.22 -25.41
CA SER A 726 17.93 6.09 -25.26
C SER A 726 17.46 5.18 -24.12
N VAL A 727 18.02 3.98 -24.11
CA VAL A 727 17.88 3.02 -23.02
C VAL A 727 19.25 2.45 -22.67
N THR A 728 19.46 2.26 -21.37
CA THR A 728 20.61 1.60 -20.77
C THR A 728 20.11 0.34 -20.07
N ALA A 729 20.83 -0.78 -20.19
CA ALA A 729 20.60 -1.99 -19.41
C ALA A 729 21.83 -2.28 -18.55
N ARG A 730 21.62 -2.59 -17.26
CA ARG A 730 22.63 -3.17 -16.36
C ARG A 730 22.59 -4.68 -16.54
N VAL A 731 23.70 -5.26 -16.97
CA VAL A 731 23.79 -6.65 -17.44
C VAL A 731 25.06 -7.34 -16.93
N SER A 732 25.00 -8.65 -16.75
CA SER A 732 26.17 -9.49 -16.44
C SER A 732 26.21 -10.72 -17.36
N SER A 733 27.36 -11.34 -17.54
CA SER A 733 27.48 -12.54 -18.36
C SER A 733 28.72 -13.36 -17.98
N GLY A 734 28.49 -14.50 -17.31
CA GLY A 734 29.47 -15.59 -17.27
C GLY A 734 29.47 -16.44 -18.56
N GLY A 735 28.44 -16.29 -19.39
CA GLY A 735 28.23 -17.02 -20.64
C GLY A 735 28.92 -16.41 -21.87
N PRO A 736 28.50 -16.78 -23.09
CA PRO A 736 29.09 -16.27 -24.33
C PRO A 736 28.74 -14.80 -24.63
N GLY A 737 27.79 -14.21 -23.91
CA GLY A 737 27.18 -12.94 -24.26
C GLY A 737 26.17 -13.07 -25.41
N GLY A 738 25.77 -11.94 -25.98
CA GLY A 738 24.78 -11.88 -27.04
C GLY A 738 24.38 -10.44 -27.38
N THR A 739 23.11 -10.26 -27.73
CA THR A 739 22.52 -8.97 -28.03
C THR A 739 21.16 -8.85 -27.35
N LEU A 740 20.93 -7.73 -26.66
CA LEU A 740 19.62 -7.35 -26.12
C LEU A 740 18.92 -6.43 -27.14
N GLU A 741 17.81 -6.89 -27.70
CA GLU A 741 16.97 -6.09 -28.59
C GLU A 741 15.80 -5.47 -27.83
N VAL A 742 15.52 -4.20 -28.10
CA VAL A 742 14.42 -3.45 -27.50
C VAL A 742 13.36 -3.24 -28.57
N ARG A 743 12.18 -3.84 -28.38
CA ARG A 743 11.12 -3.96 -29.38
C ARG A 743 9.77 -3.45 -28.85
N ALA A 744 8.90 -3.02 -29.76
CA ALA A 744 7.53 -2.62 -29.47
C ALA A 744 6.48 -3.56 -30.10
N GLY A 745 5.40 -3.79 -29.36
CA GLY A 745 4.21 -4.53 -29.81
C GLY A 745 4.31 -6.05 -29.66
N SER A 746 5.43 -6.66 -30.09
CA SER A 746 5.70 -8.09 -29.88
C SER A 746 7.21 -8.39 -29.86
N ALA A 747 7.58 -9.60 -29.45
CA ALA A 747 8.98 -10.08 -29.51
C ALA A 747 9.58 -10.09 -30.93
N THR A 748 8.74 -10.08 -31.98
CA THR A 748 9.16 -9.91 -33.38
C THR A 748 8.73 -8.56 -33.98
N GLY A 749 8.28 -7.63 -33.14
CA GLY A 749 7.72 -6.34 -33.52
C GLY A 749 8.80 -5.30 -33.85
N THR A 750 8.39 -4.03 -33.92
CA THR A 750 9.26 -2.91 -34.34
C THR A 750 10.50 -2.83 -33.47
N LEU A 751 11.69 -2.97 -34.09
CA LEU A 751 12.97 -2.78 -33.41
C LEU A 751 13.17 -1.28 -33.15
N LEU A 752 13.35 -0.93 -31.87
CA LEU A 752 13.60 0.44 -31.42
C LEU A 752 15.10 0.69 -31.24
N GLY A 753 15.81 -0.28 -30.66
CA GLY A 753 17.24 -0.22 -30.38
C GLY A 753 17.82 -1.61 -30.13
N SER A 754 19.14 -1.71 -30.13
CA SER A 754 19.87 -2.97 -29.94
C SER A 754 21.19 -2.70 -29.20
N MET A 755 21.55 -3.56 -28.25
CA MET A 755 22.73 -3.46 -27.38
C MET A 755 23.51 -4.77 -27.44
N ALA A 756 24.80 -4.72 -27.77
CA ALA A 756 25.67 -5.88 -27.66
C ALA A 756 26.08 -6.09 -26.19
N VAL A 757 26.00 -7.34 -25.71
CA VAL A 757 26.40 -7.75 -24.37
C VAL A 757 27.55 -8.74 -24.48
N GLY A 758 28.73 -8.37 -23.99
CA GLY A 758 29.89 -9.27 -23.91
C GLY A 758 29.91 -10.07 -22.61
N ASN A 759 30.75 -11.10 -22.56
CA ASN A 759 31.12 -11.76 -21.30
C ASN A 759 31.75 -10.72 -20.34
N THR A 760 31.23 -10.63 -19.12
CA THR A 760 31.68 -9.67 -18.10
C THR A 760 32.64 -10.29 -17.07
N GLY A 761 32.98 -11.57 -17.24
CA GLY A 761 33.86 -12.36 -16.38
C GLY A 761 33.10 -13.35 -15.49
N ASN A 762 31.97 -12.94 -14.91
CA ASN A 762 31.06 -13.77 -14.12
C ASN A 762 29.66 -13.14 -14.01
N TRP A 763 28.71 -13.87 -13.41
CA TRP A 763 27.30 -13.48 -13.28
C TRP A 763 27.04 -12.35 -12.27
N ASP A 764 27.96 -12.08 -11.36
CA ASP A 764 27.85 -11.03 -10.34
C ASP A 764 28.59 -9.74 -10.74
N THR A 765 29.23 -9.72 -11.92
CA THR A 765 29.96 -8.57 -12.47
C THR A 765 29.09 -7.86 -13.49
N PHE A 766 28.43 -6.80 -13.03
CA PHE A 766 27.52 -6.00 -13.83
C PHE A 766 28.22 -4.85 -14.57
N VAL A 767 27.80 -4.63 -15.82
CA VAL A 767 28.20 -3.50 -16.66
C VAL A 767 26.96 -2.84 -17.28
N ASN A 768 27.07 -1.57 -17.63
CA ASN A 768 26.02 -0.85 -18.33
C ASN A 768 26.25 -0.87 -19.84
N VAL A 769 25.27 -1.36 -20.60
CA VAL A 769 25.21 -1.27 -22.08
C VAL A 769 24.10 -0.30 -22.48
N SER A 770 24.26 0.46 -23.56
CA SER A 770 23.29 1.51 -23.94
C SER A 770 23.07 1.58 -25.45
N THR A 771 21.88 2.03 -25.85
CA THR A 771 21.53 2.25 -27.27
C THR A 771 20.56 3.41 -27.43
N ALA A 772 20.61 4.09 -28.58
CA ALA A 772 19.65 5.12 -28.95
C ALA A 772 18.33 4.46 -29.42
N LEU A 773 17.20 5.08 -29.10
CA LEU A 773 15.88 4.59 -29.48
C LEU A 773 15.35 5.29 -30.74
N THR A 774 15.02 4.49 -31.73
CA THR A 774 14.44 4.90 -33.02
C THR A 774 13.05 4.27 -33.21
N ASN A 775 12.31 4.66 -34.24
CA ASN A 775 11.02 4.05 -34.62
C ASN A 775 9.96 3.97 -33.49
N ARG A 776 10.05 4.88 -32.51
CA ARG A 776 9.26 4.87 -31.27
C ARG A 776 7.77 5.09 -31.58
N PRO A 777 6.86 4.25 -31.07
CA PRO A 777 5.43 4.47 -31.21
C PRO A 777 5.00 5.82 -30.58
N SER A 778 4.03 6.48 -31.20
CA SER A 778 3.45 7.74 -30.70
C SER A 778 2.44 7.54 -29.57
N GLY A 779 1.87 6.33 -29.45
CA GLY A 779 0.93 5.94 -28.40
C GLY A 779 1.49 4.85 -27.49
N SER A 780 0.62 4.33 -26.63
CA SER A 780 0.97 3.23 -25.71
C SER A 780 1.23 1.91 -26.47
N THR A 781 2.16 1.11 -25.97
CA THR A 781 2.58 -0.16 -26.55
C THR A 781 2.99 -1.15 -25.46
N THR A 782 3.18 -2.42 -25.82
CA THR A 782 3.92 -3.38 -24.99
C THR A 782 5.40 -3.29 -25.36
N LEU A 783 6.25 -3.02 -24.37
CA LEU A 783 7.70 -3.05 -24.46
C LEU A 783 8.16 -4.52 -24.37
N PHE A 784 9.04 -4.94 -25.28
CA PHE A 784 9.72 -6.24 -25.23
C PHE A 784 11.23 -6.04 -25.14
N LEU A 785 11.86 -6.79 -24.24
CA LEU A 785 13.32 -7.01 -24.24
C LEU A 785 13.55 -8.45 -24.73
N VAL A 786 14.27 -8.60 -25.83
CA VAL A 786 14.44 -9.88 -26.53
C VAL A 786 15.90 -10.29 -26.56
N PHE A 787 16.19 -11.50 -26.10
CA PHE A 787 17.53 -12.04 -25.96
C PHE A 787 17.96 -12.74 -27.25
N LYS A 788 19.04 -12.26 -27.87
CA LYS A 788 19.58 -12.81 -29.13
C LYS A 788 20.99 -13.35 -28.91
N GLY A 789 21.26 -14.53 -29.46
CA GLY A 789 22.55 -15.20 -29.36
C GLY A 789 22.66 -16.34 -30.36
N VAL A 790 23.66 -17.21 -30.21
CA VAL A 790 23.76 -18.44 -31.01
C VAL A 790 22.79 -19.47 -30.44
N THR A 791 21.88 -19.98 -31.28
CA THR A 791 20.91 -21.02 -30.88
C THR A 791 21.60 -22.23 -30.26
N GLY A 792 21.14 -22.63 -29.07
CA GLY A 792 21.64 -23.82 -28.38
C GLY A 792 22.92 -23.62 -27.57
N GLN A 793 23.36 -22.37 -27.33
CA GLN A 793 24.40 -22.09 -26.34
C GLN A 793 23.86 -22.03 -24.91
N GLY A 794 22.63 -21.51 -24.71
CA GLY A 794 22.06 -21.26 -23.38
C GLY A 794 22.80 -20.20 -22.57
N ASN A 795 22.15 -19.68 -21.53
CA ASN A 795 22.70 -18.73 -20.57
C ASN A 795 23.53 -17.62 -21.25
N LEU A 796 22.90 -16.80 -22.09
CA LEU A 796 23.61 -15.79 -22.89
C LEU A 796 24.18 -14.68 -22.00
N PHE A 797 23.29 -14.02 -21.26
CA PHE A 797 23.59 -12.94 -20.32
C PHE A 797 22.35 -12.65 -19.46
N ASP A 798 22.58 -12.05 -18.29
CA ASP A 798 21.56 -11.65 -17.36
C ASP A 798 21.24 -10.15 -17.50
N VAL A 799 19.99 -9.78 -17.25
CA VAL A 799 19.52 -8.39 -17.16
C VAL A 799 19.03 -8.13 -15.75
N ASP A 800 19.68 -7.18 -15.10
CA ASP A 800 19.36 -6.71 -13.76
C ASP A 800 18.35 -5.55 -13.83
N SER A 801 18.73 -4.42 -14.44
CA SER A 801 17.83 -3.26 -14.56
C SER A 801 17.89 -2.60 -15.94
N VAL A 802 16.83 -1.86 -16.29
CA VAL A 802 16.79 -1.00 -17.48
C VAL A 802 16.40 0.44 -17.11
N ARG A 803 17.10 1.40 -17.71
CA ARG A 803 16.89 2.83 -17.52
C ARG A 803 16.67 3.55 -18.85
N PHE A 804 15.54 4.25 -18.97
CA PHE A 804 15.19 5.10 -20.10
C PHE A 804 15.60 6.56 -19.85
N THR A 805 16.28 7.16 -20.82
CA THR A 805 16.51 8.60 -20.87
C THR A 805 15.47 9.24 -21.77
N THR A 806 14.82 10.32 -21.32
CA THR A 806 13.79 11.07 -22.08
C THR A 806 14.28 12.45 -22.54
N ASN A 807 13.68 13.05 -23.58
CA ASN A 807 13.94 14.47 -23.88
C ASN A 807 13.46 15.34 -22.70
N GLY A 808 14.24 16.35 -22.32
CA GLY A 808 13.96 17.21 -21.17
C GLY A 808 14.26 16.55 -19.81
N SER A 809 14.89 15.38 -19.76
CA SER A 809 15.28 14.77 -18.48
C SER A 809 16.23 15.68 -17.71
N ARG A 810 16.01 15.78 -16.40
CA ARG A 810 16.99 16.28 -15.44
C ARG A 810 18.21 15.36 -15.46
N ILE A 811 19.39 15.97 -15.52
CA ILE A 811 20.69 15.31 -15.44
C ILE A 811 21.43 16.04 -14.33
N GLU A 812 21.75 15.33 -13.26
CA GLU A 812 22.45 15.92 -12.11
C GLU A 812 23.88 16.32 -12.53
N GLY A 813 24.38 17.44 -12.01
CA GLY A 813 25.65 18.00 -12.45
C GLY A 813 26.82 17.08 -12.12
N GLU A 814 26.80 16.48 -10.93
CA GLU A 814 27.78 15.52 -10.45
C GLU A 814 27.72 14.16 -11.17
N SER A 815 26.70 13.90 -12.00
CA SER A 815 26.57 12.65 -12.77
C SER A 815 27.51 12.58 -14.00
N PHE A 816 28.63 13.29 -13.96
CA PHE A 816 29.61 13.29 -15.04
C PHE A 816 30.33 11.94 -15.16
N THR A 817 30.55 11.51 -16.40
CA THR A 817 31.21 10.22 -16.73
C THR A 817 32.70 10.37 -17.04
N SER A 818 33.16 11.61 -17.21
CA SER A 818 34.57 12.01 -17.28
C SER A 818 34.68 13.48 -16.91
N THR A 819 35.83 13.90 -16.38
CA THR A 819 36.06 15.27 -15.90
C THR A 819 37.53 15.67 -16.06
N GLY A 820 37.78 16.97 -16.13
CA GLY A 820 39.06 17.56 -15.78
C GLY A 820 38.81 18.77 -14.89
N GLY A 821 39.20 18.68 -13.61
CA GLY A 821 39.13 19.76 -12.62
C GLY A 821 37.80 19.89 -11.85
N VAL A 822 36.70 19.32 -12.35
CA VAL A 822 35.41 19.31 -11.64
C VAL A 822 35.29 18.10 -10.73
N GLU A 823 34.82 18.32 -9.51
CA GLU A 823 34.58 17.30 -8.48
C GLU A 823 33.14 17.39 -7.96
N ALA A 824 32.65 16.35 -7.28
CA ALA A 824 31.34 16.39 -6.64
C ALA A 824 31.43 17.17 -5.31
N ALA A 825 30.64 18.23 -5.14
CA ALA A 825 30.58 19.02 -3.90
C ALA A 825 29.27 18.76 -3.15
N PRO A 826 29.28 18.42 -1.85
CA PRO A 826 28.07 18.12 -1.09
C PRO A 826 27.34 19.40 -0.68
N HIS A 827 26.09 19.55 -1.14
CA HIS A 827 25.22 20.69 -0.86
C HIS A 827 23.82 20.18 -0.52
N ALA A 828 23.40 20.29 0.74
CA ALA A 828 22.13 19.73 1.23
C ALA A 828 20.85 20.25 0.53
N PRO A 829 20.79 21.50 0.00
CA PRO A 829 19.65 21.98 -0.80
C PRO A 829 19.75 21.64 -2.30
N ALA A 830 20.87 21.07 -2.76
CA ALA A 830 21.02 20.62 -4.14
C ALA A 830 20.26 19.31 -4.38
N SER A 831 19.98 19.04 -5.64
CA SER A 831 19.52 17.72 -6.11
C SER A 831 20.47 16.62 -5.63
N GLY A 832 19.93 15.49 -5.18
CA GLY A 832 20.75 14.37 -4.70
C GLY A 832 21.69 14.68 -3.53
N GLY A 833 21.66 15.89 -2.96
CA GLY A 833 22.59 16.37 -1.93
C GLY A 833 23.99 16.77 -2.45
N ALA A 834 24.18 16.91 -3.77
CA ALA A 834 25.49 17.24 -4.36
C ALA A 834 25.38 18.11 -5.63
N THR A 835 26.51 18.66 -6.06
CA THR A 835 26.67 19.44 -7.30
C THR A 835 27.93 18.99 -8.04
N ALA A 836 28.02 19.29 -9.35
CA ALA A 836 29.32 19.48 -9.98
C ALA A 836 29.89 20.82 -9.50
N GLY A 837 30.89 20.74 -8.62
CA GLY A 837 31.49 21.89 -7.94
C GLY A 837 33.00 21.97 -8.10
N TYR A 838 33.61 22.85 -7.30
CA TYR A 838 35.02 23.22 -7.35
C TYR A 838 35.48 23.83 -8.69
N ILE A 839 34.55 24.20 -9.57
CA ILE A 839 34.80 24.54 -10.98
C ILE A 839 35.71 25.77 -11.14
N ASN A 840 36.82 25.61 -11.84
CA ASN A 840 37.74 26.67 -12.27
C ASN A 840 37.67 26.93 -13.78
N THR A 841 38.32 28.01 -14.21
CA THR A 841 38.45 28.35 -15.63
C THR A 841 39.31 27.33 -16.40
N GLY A 842 38.69 26.66 -17.37
CA GLY A 842 39.33 25.62 -18.20
C GLY A 842 38.91 24.20 -17.82
N ASP A 843 38.20 24.04 -16.70
CA ASP A 843 37.66 22.76 -16.27
C ASP A 843 36.50 22.31 -17.15
N TRP A 844 36.19 21.02 -17.11
CA TRP A 844 35.15 20.42 -17.95
C TRP A 844 34.57 19.13 -17.37
N ALA A 845 33.33 18.83 -17.76
CA ALA A 845 32.58 17.63 -17.39
C ALA A 845 31.94 16.98 -18.64
N GLY A 846 32.12 15.67 -18.82
CA GLY A 846 31.66 14.89 -19.97
C GLY A 846 30.60 13.86 -19.60
N TYR A 847 29.46 13.86 -20.31
CA TYR A 847 28.27 13.07 -20.01
C TYR A 847 27.99 12.12 -21.17
N SER A 848 28.59 10.93 -21.13
CA SER A 848 28.58 9.97 -22.25
C SER A 848 27.20 9.38 -22.56
N SER A 849 26.30 9.34 -21.57
CA SER A 849 24.89 8.92 -21.71
C SER A 849 23.98 10.00 -22.32
N VAL A 850 24.46 11.25 -22.41
CA VAL A 850 23.68 12.41 -22.82
C VAL A 850 24.04 12.79 -24.26
N THR A 851 23.12 12.57 -25.20
CA THR A 851 23.35 12.86 -26.61
C THR A 851 23.03 14.31 -26.97
N THR A 852 23.86 14.93 -27.78
CA THR A 852 23.61 16.27 -28.35
C THR A 852 22.74 16.24 -29.62
N ALA A 853 22.30 15.06 -30.08
CA ALA A 853 21.53 14.91 -31.30
C ALA A 853 20.18 15.65 -31.23
N GLY A 854 20.01 16.67 -32.07
CA GLY A 854 18.75 17.42 -32.20
C GLY A 854 18.46 18.43 -31.07
N VAL A 855 19.36 18.62 -30.11
CA VAL A 855 19.16 19.55 -28.99
C VAL A 855 19.11 21.01 -29.48
N ARG A 856 18.15 21.78 -28.95
CA ARG A 856 17.90 23.20 -29.24
C ARG A 856 18.00 24.11 -28.03
N THR A 857 17.82 23.60 -26.81
CA THR A 857 17.96 24.40 -25.59
C THR A 857 18.76 23.64 -24.53
N PHE A 858 19.43 24.43 -23.70
CA PHE A 858 20.10 23.98 -22.49
C PHE A 858 19.65 24.87 -21.33
N SER A 859 19.37 24.27 -20.17
CA SER A 859 19.04 24.99 -18.94
C SER A 859 19.71 24.30 -17.76
N ALA A 860 20.27 25.06 -16.81
CA ALA A 860 20.96 24.54 -15.64
C ALA A 860 20.54 25.28 -14.36
N SER A 861 20.39 24.54 -13.27
CA SER A 861 20.41 25.06 -11.90
C SER A 861 21.86 25.24 -11.46
N VAL A 862 22.21 26.44 -11.05
CA VAL A 862 23.59 26.83 -10.70
C VAL A 862 23.62 27.67 -9.44
N SER A 863 24.67 27.54 -8.64
CA SER A 863 24.94 28.41 -7.49
C SER A 863 26.34 29.04 -7.61
N SER A 864 26.54 30.20 -6.99
CA SER A 864 27.82 30.90 -7.02
C SER A 864 27.92 31.88 -5.85
N ALA A 865 28.83 31.58 -4.91
CA ALA A 865 29.38 32.58 -3.99
C ALA A 865 30.67 33.25 -4.53
N GLY A 866 31.24 32.70 -5.60
CA GLY A 866 32.40 33.23 -6.31
C GLY A 866 32.04 34.38 -7.25
N THR A 867 32.74 34.46 -8.38
CA THR A 867 32.59 35.56 -9.36
C THR A 867 31.57 35.29 -10.47
N GLY A 868 30.87 34.15 -10.44
CA GLY A 868 30.11 33.64 -11.57
C GLY A 868 31.03 33.25 -12.74
N GLY A 869 30.45 33.04 -13.92
CA GLY A 869 31.19 32.60 -15.11
C GLY A 869 30.31 32.30 -16.31
N ALA A 870 30.66 31.27 -17.07
CA ALA A 870 29.87 30.76 -18.18
C ALA A 870 30.09 29.25 -18.38
N ILE A 871 29.04 28.59 -18.86
CA ILE A 871 29.04 27.21 -19.32
C ILE A 871 29.03 27.24 -20.85
N GLN A 872 29.96 26.54 -21.50
CA GLN A 872 29.93 26.26 -22.93
C GLN A 872 29.48 24.81 -23.15
N ILE A 873 28.44 24.66 -23.97
CA ILE A 873 27.81 23.39 -24.32
C ILE A 873 28.49 22.86 -25.58
N ARG A 874 29.09 21.68 -25.52
CA ARG A 874 29.88 21.07 -26.60
C ARG A 874 29.45 19.65 -26.94
N SER A 875 29.73 19.24 -28.18
CA SER A 875 29.49 17.89 -28.68
C SER A 875 30.78 17.12 -28.91
N GLY A 876 30.83 15.87 -28.47
CA GLY A 876 31.87 14.88 -28.79
C GLY A 876 33.10 14.89 -27.89
N SER A 877 33.61 16.07 -27.51
CA SER A 877 34.74 16.20 -26.57
C SER A 877 34.83 17.61 -25.97
N GLN A 878 35.70 17.79 -24.97
CA GLN A 878 36.01 19.10 -24.36
C GLN A 878 36.52 20.15 -25.39
N THR A 879 37.10 19.73 -26.51
CA THR A 879 37.53 20.61 -27.61
C THR A 879 36.61 20.55 -28.83
N GLY A 880 35.51 19.79 -28.74
CA GLY A 880 34.54 19.57 -29.81
C GLY A 880 33.64 20.77 -30.10
N THR A 881 32.75 20.60 -31.08
CA THR A 881 31.86 21.63 -31.62
C THR A 881 31.04 22.29 -30.51
N VAL A 882 31.16 23.62 -30.39
CA VAL A 882 30.31 24.43 -29.50
C VAL A 882 28.90 24.51 -30.10
N LEU A 883 27.90 24.15 -29.29
CA LEU A 883 26.48 24.22 -29.63
C LEU A 883 25.86 25.52 -29.13
N GLY A 884 26.35 26.04 -28.01
CA GLY A 884 25.94 27.29 -27.41
C GLY A 884 26.71 27.60 -26.13
N SER A 885 26.37 28.71 -25.49
CA SER A 885 26.91 29.11 -24.18
C SER A 885 25.83 29.79 -23.35
N VAL A 886 25.91 29.64 -22.04
CA VAL A 886 25.07 30.34 -21.06
C VAL A 886 25.97 31.00 -20.01
N ALA A 887 25.63 32.22 -19.61
CA ALA A 887 26.31 32.93 -18.52
C ALA A 887 25.76 32.49 -17.16
N VAL A 888 26.63 32.38 -16.16
CA VAL A 888 26.30 32.04 -14.78
C VAL A 888 26.51 33.28 -13.90
N PRO A 889 25.45 33.85 -13.29
CA PRO A 889 25.58 34.99 -12.40
C PRO A 889 26.11 34.59 -11.03
N VAL A 890 26.55 35.58 -10.25
CA VAL A 890 26.72 35.41 -8.79
C VAL A 890 25.34 35.28 -8.17
N THR A 891 25.05 34.17 -7.49
CA THR A 891 23.72 33.90 -6.92
C THR A 891 23.59 34.32 -5.46
N GLY A 892 24.71 34.59 -4.79
CA GLY A 892 24.78 35.09 -3.41
C GLY A 892 25.19 34.05 -2.37
N GLY A 893 25.46 32.81 -2.78
CA GLY A 893 25.90 31.73 -1.90
C GLY A 893 25.95 30.39 -2.64
N TRP A 894 26.74 29.43 -2.13
CA TRP A 894 26.82 28.06 -2.66
C TRP A 894 25.51 27.28 -2.50
N GLU A 895 24.72 27.64 -1.48
CA GLU A 895 23.41 27.07 -1.18
C GLU A 895 22.25 27.79 -1.89
N THR A 896 22.54 28.81 -2.71
CA THR A 896 21.53 29.66 -3.38
C THR A 896 21.51 29.37 -4.86
N PHE A 897 20.55 28.56 -5.31
CA PHE A 897 20.44 28.14 -6.71
C PHE A 897 19.61 29.10 -7.56
N GLN A 898 20.02 29.31 -8.81
CA GLN A 898 19.28 30.04 -9.84
C GLN A 898 19.30 29.26 -11.15
N THR A 899 18.23 29.36 -11.94
CA THR A 899 18.16 28.73 -13.26
C THR A 899 18.72 29.65 -14.34
N VAL A 900 19.67 29.15 -15.13
CA VAL A 900 20.21 29.82 -16.32
C VAL A 900 19.90 29.00 -17.56
N SER A 901 19.59 29.65 -18.69
CA SER A 901 19.16 28.96 -19.92
C SER A 901 19.71 29.61 -21.19
N THR A 902 19.87 28.83 -22.26
CA THR A 902 20.30 29.33 -23.57
C THR A 902 19.72 28.49 -24.72
N THR A 903 19.58 29.11 -25.89
CA THR A 903 19.25 28.43 -27.15
C THR A 903 20.52 28.01 -27.85
N LEU A 904 20.62 26.73 -28.21
CA LEU A 904 21.74 26.17 -28.96
C LEU A 904 21.54 26.46 -30.45
N THR A 905 22.57 26.99 -31.09
CA THR A 905 22.58 27.38 -32.51
C THR A 905 23.55 26.55 -33.35
N GLY A 906 24.55 25.92 -32.72
CA GLY A 906 25.39 24.91 -33.36
C GLY A 906 24.72 23.54 -33.38
N THR A 907 25.03 22.73 -34.40
CA THR A 907 24.49 21.38 -34.56
C THR A 907 25.62 20.36 -34.71
N ALA A 908 25.64 19.36 -33.83
CA ALA A 908 26.51 18.19 -33.91
C ALA A 908 25.93 17.03 -33.10
N THR A 909 26.33 15.80 -33.42
CA THR A 909 25.89 14.58 -32.73
C THR A 909 27.08 13.92 -32.04
N GLY A 910 26.94 13.68 -30.75
CA GLY A 910 27.94 13.02 -29.91
C GLY A 910 27.51 13.08 -28.44
N PRO A 911 28.35 12.56 -27.52
CA PRO A 911 28.19 12.80 -26.09
C PRO A 911 28.31 14.30 -25.75
N LEU A 912 27.59 14.74 -24.73
CA LEU A 912 27.64 16.11 -24.22
C LEU A 912 28.93 16.34 -23.42
N PHE A 913 29.56 17.50 -23.65
CA PHE A 913 30.59 18.05 -22.80
C PHE A 913 30.21 19.46 -22.37
N LEU A 914 30.36 19.76 -21.08
CA LEU A 914 30.30 21.10 -20.53
C LEU A 914 31.73 21.57 -20.26
N THR A 915 32.10 22.74 -20.77
CA THR A 915 33.40 23.38 -20.50
C THR A 915 33.15 24.72 -19.81
N PHE A 916 33.92 25.02 -18.77
CA PHE A 916 33.62 26.09 -17.84
C PHE A 916 34.65 27.22 -17.91
N THR A 917 34.18 28.46 -17.78
CA THR A 917 35.04 29.66 -17.75
C THR A 917 34.56 30.63 -16.68
N GLY A 918 35.45 31.16 -15.86
CA GLY A 918 35.20 32.25 -14.91
C GLY A 918 36.24 33.37 -15.02
N PRO A 919 36.00 34.55 -14.41
CA PRO A 919 36.94 35.66 -14.37
C PRO A 919 37.96 35.59 -13.22
N GLY A 920 37.87 34.58 -12.35
CA GLY A 920 38.78 34.36 -11.21
C GLY A 920 40.18 33.84 -11.59
N ALA A 921 41.09 33.83 -10.61
CA ALA A 921 42.40 33.21 -10.76
C ALA A 921 42.28 31.67 -10.72
N VAL A 922 43.31 30.97 -11.22
CA VAL A 922 43.37 29.50 -11.14
C VAL A 922 43.42 29.08 -9.67
N GLY A 923 42.37 28.42 -9.18
CA GLY A 923 42.21 27.99 -7.78
C GLY A 923 41.03 28.62 -7.03
N ASP A 924 40.36 29.63 -7.59
CA ASP A 924 39.11 30.18 -7.04
C ASP A 924 37.90 29.53 -7.71
N SER A 925 37.14 28.71 -6.99
CA SER A 925 35.90 28.10 -7.49
C SER A 925 34.89 29.17 -7.91
N ALA A 926 34.42 29.09 -9.17
CA ALA A 926 33.65 30.16 -9.80
C ALA A 926 32.14 30.04 -9.55
N PHE A 927 31.60 28.83 -9.73
CA PHE A 927 30.20 28.46 -9.57
C PHE A 927 30.06 26.93 -9.58
N ASP A 928 28.90 26.45 -9.17
CA ASP A 928 28.53 25.04 -9.15
C ASP A 928 27.35 24.79 -10.10
N VAL A 929 27.23 23.56 -10.59
CA VAL A 929 26.08 23.08 -11.38
C VAL A 929 25.39 21.98 -10.59
N ASP A 930 24.18 22.26 -10.13
CA ASP A 930 23.32 21.34 -9.37
C ASP A 930 22.68 20.32 -10.33
N TYR A 931 21.96 20.78 -11.34
CA TYR A 931 21.49 19.91 -12.44
C TYR A 931 21.32 20.70 -13.72
N PHE A 932 21.16 20.00 -14.84
CA PHE A 932 20.76 20.60 -16.10
C PHE A 932 19.75 19.76 -16.87
N THR A 933 19.13 20.38 -17.87
CA THR A 933 18.21 19.76 -18.82
C THR A 933 18.61 20.16 -20.24
N ILE A 934 18.39 19.23 -21.18
CA ILE A 934 18.51 19.47 -22.61
C ILE A 934 17.21 19.07 -23.32
N SER A 935 16.77 19.88 -24.28
CA SER A 935 15.58 19.59 -25.10
C SER A 935 15.78 20.02 -26.56
N GLY A 936 15.03 19.43 -27.49
CA GLY A 936 15.18 19.56 -28.95
C GLY A 936 13.92 19.92 -29.72
#